data_AF-A0A8J3Z709-F1
#
_entry.id   AF-A0A8J3Z709-F1
#
_cell.length_a   1.000
_cell.length_b   1.000
_cell.length_c   1.000
_cell.angle_alpha   90.00
_cell.angle_beta   90.00
_cell.angle_gamma   90.00
#
_symmetry.space_group_name_H-M   'P 1'
#
loop_
_entity.id
_entity.type
_entity.pdbx_description
1 polymer ?
#
loop_
_entity_poly.entity_id
_entity_poly.type
_entity_poly.pdbx_seq_one_letter_code
_entity_poly.pdbx_strand_id
1 'polypeptide(L)'
;MSGTPELASLRAELDDIDRTLVELIARRLDTVTAVGKAKANSATPVRDVERERAVLEAVEAVARRHGVSGDLVRRVFREIIGHAVDRQSADLIATSAKTVTVGFPGAEHSYSHLAAAKHLAGRGEAAGFTGYGSYADVLAALETGECDLAVLPIEDTTAGSINQVYDLLRLREIAVVGEETWRMNHCLAAVGDVPLGALTHVLADPRGLEQCADFLRSLPAAITVHIADGGEAMRAVAERADASYAAIGSPEAADAHGLTVLRPGIADAEETFTRFVVLAATPIEVDARVPSKTSLVLTTRHEEGALLRCLEILAGSGHSLTKLESRPRPGRPFEYLFFVDFEGNVADPRTQLMLDELRSAALYIKVLGSYPAKVTRTEPQPGAVPQASAEALEAVVVAPVAAVASKKAKRLVDRETRGEDTLVRVGDVLVGGDGFVVMAGPCSVESADQIRATARAVKDAGAHLLRGGVFKPRTSPYAFQGLGWDGLALLAEAGREVGLPIVTEVMAVEQVQRMALSADLLQVGARNMQNFDLLRALGKVDRPVLLKRGLSSTIDEWLGAAEYILAAGNQQVILCERGIRTFESATRNTLDLSAVPVLHERTHLPVIIDPSHGTGNRRYVAPMSRAARAVGSHGLLIEVHPEPDTALSDADQSIDHAQFAALMAGLSR
;
A
#
# COMPACT_ATOMS: atom_id res chain seq x y z
N MET A 1 15.72 -43.94 -37.90
CA MET A 1 16.98 -43.48 -37.29
C MET A 1 18.13 -43.70 -38.27
N SER A 2 18.64 -42.62 -38.87
CA SER A 2 20.03 -42.53 -39.35
C SER A 2 20.33 -41.04 -39.57
N GLY A 3 20.65 -40.33 -38.48
CA GLY A 3 21.33 -39.04 -38.65
C GLY A 3 22.67 -39.32 -39.33
N THR A 4 23.00 -38.56 -40.36
CA THR A 4 24.32 -38.65 -41.00
C THR A 4 25.41 -38.49 -39.93
N PRO A 5 26.53 -39.23 -39.99
CA PRO A 5 27.63 -39.15 -39.01
C PRO A 5 28.11 -37.72 -38.75
N GLU A 6 27.99 -36.86 -39.76
CA GLU A 6 28.29 -35.43 -39.73
C GLU A 6 27.37 -34.65 -38.77
N LEU A 7 26.07 -34.95 -38.75
CA LEU A 7 25.11 -34.31 -37.82
C LEU A 7 25.41 -34.70 -36.36
N ALA A 8 25.82 -35.95 -36.13
CA ALA A 8 26.20 -36.40 -34.79
C ALA A 8 27.48 -35.71 -34.30
N SER A 9 28.45 -35.50 -35.19
CA SER A 9 29.68 -34.77 -34.88
C SER A 9 29.41 -33.29 -34.55
N LEU A 10 28.55 -32.63 -35.33
CA LEU A 10 28.19 -31.23 -35.09
C LEU A 10 27.42 -31.04 -33.78
N ARG A 11 26.56 -32.00 -33.41
CA ARG A 11 25.88 -31.98 -32.10
C ARG A 11 26.85 -32.13 -30.94
N ALA A 12 27.82 -33.03 -31.05
CA ALA A 12 28.85 -33.18 -30.02
C ALA A 12 29.73 -31.93 -29.87
N GLU A 13 29.99 -31.21 -30.98
CA GLU A 13 30.68 -29.92 -30.94
C GLU A 13 29.83 -28.84 -30.27
N LEU A 14 28.53 -28.78 -30.55
CA LEU A 14 27.60 -27.89 -29.84
C LEU A 14 27.55 -28.19 -28.34
N ASP A 15 27.45 -29.46 -27.94
CA ASP A 15 27.43 -29.86 -26.53
C ASP A 15 28.71 -29.40 -25.80
N ASP A 16 29.87 -29.43 -26.47
CA ASP A 16 31.15 -28.95 -25.92
C ASP A 16 31.19 -27.43 -25.75
N ILE A 17 30.68 -26.69 -26.74
CA ILE A 17 30.54 -25.23 -26.69
C ILE A 17 29.61 -24.85 -25.53
N ASP A 18 28.46 -25.50 -25.41
CA ASP A 18 27.46 -25.22 -24.37
C ASP A 18 28.01 -25.46 -22.97
N ARG A 19 28.73 -26.59 -22.77
CA ARG A 19 29.44 -26.85 -21.50
C ARG A 19 30.46 -25.75 -21.19
N THR A 20 31.26 -25.35 -22.18
CA THR A 20 32.29 -24.32 -22.01
C THR A 20 31.67 -22.96 -21.64
N LEU A 21 30.52 -22.61 -22.24
CA LEU A 21 29.79 -21.39 -21.90
C LEU A 21 29.36 -21.38 -20.43
N VAL A 22 28.81 -22.49 -19.93
CA VAL A 22 28.40 -22.63 -18.52
C VAL A 22 29.60 -22.48 -17.58
N GLU A 23 30.73 -23.12 -17.88
CA GLU A 23 31.96 -23.01 -17.08
C GLU A 23 32.51 -21.57 -17.03
N LEU A 24 32.47 -20.85 -18.15
CA LEU A 24 32.89 -19.44 -18.22
C LEU A 24 31.97 -18.52 -17.42
N ILE A 25 30.65 -18.76 -17.47
CA ILE A 25 29.68 -18.02 -16.65
C ILE A 25 29.95 -18.25 -15.17
N ALA A 26 30.14 -19.51 -14.74
CA ALA A 26 30.46 -19.84 -13.35
C ALA A 26 31.73 -19.13 -12.86
N ARG A 27 32.82 -19.21 -13.64
CA ARG A 27 34.08 -18.53 -13.31
C ARG A 27 33.93 -17.01 -13.22
N ARG A 28 33.10 -16.41 -14.07
CA ARG A 28 32.78 -14.98 -14.00
C ARG A 28 32.08 -14.64 -12.68
N LEU A 29 31.09 -15.42 -12.27
CA LEU A 29 30.35 -15.21 -11.02
C LEU A 29 31.25 -15.34 -9.79
N ASP A 30 32.18 -16.30 -9.77
CA ASP A 30 33.17 -16.44 -8.70
C ASP A 30 34.08 -15.20 -8.62
N THR A 31 34.53 -14.71 -9.78
CA THR A 31 35.36 -13.49 -9.86
C THR A 31 34.60 -12.28 -9.35
N VAL A 32 33.31 -12.13 -9.70
CA VAL A 32 32.47 -11.03 -9.21
C VAL A 32 32.24 -11.14 -7.70
N THR A 33 32.07 -12.35 -7.16
CA THR A 33 31.98 -12.59 -5.72
C THR A 33 33.28 -12.16 -5.00
N ALA A 34 34.44 -12.51 -5.55
CA ALA A 34 35.74 -12.08 -5.02
C ALA A 34 35.92 -10.55 -5.07
N VAL A 35 35.48 -9.90 -6.14
CA VAL A 35 35.45 -8.43 -6.24
C VAL A 35 34.52 -7.82 -5.20
N GLY A 36 33.35 -8.40 -4.95
CA GLY A 36 32.42 -7.98 -3.90
C GLY A 36 33.06 -8.04 -2.51
N LYS A 37 33.73 -9.16 -2.18
CA LYS A 37 34.48 -9.33 -0.91
C LYS A 37 35.62 -8.33 -0.77
N ALA A 38 36.36 -8.05 -1.85
CA ALA A 38 37.43 -7.04 -1.84
C ALA A 38 36.89 -5.61 -1.64
N LYS A 39 35.66 -5.34 -2.09
CA LYS A 39 34.97 -4.05 -1.93
C LYS A 39 34.25 -3.88 -0.60
N ALA A 40 34.12 -4.94 0.22
CA ALA A 40 33.36 -4.91 1.48
C ALA A 40 33.85 -3.85 2.48
N ASN A 41 35.13 -3.44 2.41
CA ASN A 41 35.74 -2.41 3.25
C ASN A 41 35.72 -1.00 2.61
N SER A 42 35.04 -0.81 1.48
CA SER A 42 34.93 0.47 0.76
C SER A 42 33.48 0.94 0.72
N ALA A 43 33.23 2.25 0.70
CA ALA A 43 31.88 2.83 0.62
C ALA A 43 31.27 2.76 -0.80
N THR A 44 31.76 1.84 -1.64
CA THR A 44 31.38 1.76 -3.06
C THR A 44 30.03 1.05 -3.20
N PRO A 45 29.11 1.55 -4.06
CA PRO A 45 27.84 0.88 -4.36
C PRO A 45 28.04 -0.56 -4.87
N VAL A 46 27.07 -1.43 -4.57
CA VAL A 46 27.09 -2.84 -5.05
C VAL A 46 26.96 -2.91 -6.56
N ARG A 47 26.03 -2.13 -7.12
CA ARG A 47 25.86 -1.96 -8.56
C ARG A 47 26.50 -0.65 -9.00
N ASP A 48 27.42 -0.76 -9.93
CA ASP A 48 28.12 0.37 -10.54
C ASP A 48 27.60 0.54 -11.97
N VAL A 49 26.79 1.57 -12.18
CA VAL A 49 26.04 1.81 -13.42
C VAL A 49 26.98 2.18 -14.57
N GLU A 50 28.04 2.97 -14.30
CA GLU A 50 29.04 3.32 -15.31
C GLU A 50 29.86 2.10 -15.72
N ARG A 51 30.23 1.27 -14.75
CA ARG A 51 30.94 0.01 -15.04
C ARG A 51 30.07 -0.97 -15.82
N GLU A 52 28.79 -1.08 -15.49
CA GLU A 52 27.84 -1.92 -16.24
C GLU A 52 27.71 -1.45 -17.69
N ARG A 53 27.55 -0.15 -17.92
CA ARG A 53 27.52 0.44 -19.26
C ARG A 53 28.79 0.15 -20.04
N ALA A 54 29.96 0.37 -19.44
CA ALA A 54 31.25 0.11 -20.07
C ALA A 54 31.44 -1.37 -20.43
N VAL A 55 30.96 -2.29 -19.57
CA VAL A 55 30.98 -3.73 -19.85
C VAL A 55 30.07 -4.07 -21.03
N LEU A 56 28.83 -3.56 -21.04
CA LEU A 56 27.87 -3.80 -22.12
C LEU A 56 28.38 -3.26 -23.48
N GLU A 57 28.92 -2.05 -23.52
CA GLU A 57 29.51 -1.46 -24.73
C GLU A 57 30.73 -2.27 -25.21
N ALA A 58 31.57 -2.76 -24.29
CA ALA A 58 32.72 -3.57 -24.63
C ALA A 58 32.33 -4.93 -25.23
N VAL A 59 31.34 -5.63 -24.66
CA VAL A 59 30.91 -6.94 -25.17
C VAL A 59 30.15 -6.81 -26.49
N GLU A 60 29.40 -5.74 -26.71
CA GLU A 60 28.80 -5.44 -28.01
C GLU A 60 29.83 -5.19 -29.09
N ALA A 61 30.90 -4.44 -28.77
CA ALA A 61 31.99 -4.21 -29.70
C ALA A 61 32.68 -5.53 -30.10
N VAL A 62 32.82 -6.48 -29.17
CA VAL A 62 33.32 -7.83 -29.46
C VAL A 62 32.31 -8.61 -30.32
N ALA A 63 31.02 -8.59 -29.97
CA ALA A 63 29.96 -9.28 -30.72
C ALA A 63 29.94 -8.87 -32.20
N ARG A 64 30.04 -7.57 -32.47
CA ARG A 64 30.11 -7.03 -33.84
C ARG A 64 31.30 -7.54 -34.63
N ARG A 65 32.47 -7.71 -34.01
CA ARG A 65 33.67 -8.26 -34.68
C ARG A 65 33.52 -9.72 -35.08
N HIS A 66 32.69 -10.47 -34.37
CA HIS A 66 32.43 -11.89 -34.62
C HIS A 66 31.14 -12.15 -35.40
N GLY A 67 30.48 -11.11 -35.93
CA GLY A 67 29.24 -11.25 -36.69
C GLY A 67 28.03 -11.66 -35.86
N VAL A 68 28.09 -11.53 -34.53
CA VAL A 68 26.99 -11.84 -33.61
C VAL A 68 26.15 -10.60 -33.36
N SER A 69 24.82 -10.77 -33.21
CA SER A 69 23.91 -9.67 -32.89
C SER A 69 24.29 -9.01 -31.56
N GLY A 70 24.52 -7.68 -31.59
CA GLY A 70 24.80 -6.89 -30.39
C GLY A 70 23.65 -6.92 -29.40
N ASP A 71 22.41 -6.89 -29.88
CA ASP A 71 21.21 -6.93 -29.03
C ASP A 71 21.09 -8.25 -28.27
N LEU A 72 21.40 -9.38 -28.93
CA LEU A 72 21.42 -10.68 -28.28
C LEU A 72 22.45 -10.73 -27.14
N VAL A 73 23.67 -10.28 -27.41
CA VAL A 73 24.75 -10.26 -26.40
C VAL A 73 24.43 -9.30 -25.26
N ARG A 74 23.87 -8.12 -25.56
CA ARG A 74 23.40 -7.17 -24.53
C ARG A 74 22.38 -7.81 -23.60
N ARG A 75 21.38 -8.54 -24.13
CA ARG A 75 20.37 -9.23 -23.32
C ARG A 75 21.02 -10.29 -22.41
N VAL A 76 21.85 -11.16 -22.96
CA VAL A 76 22.53 -12.22 -22.19
C VAL A 76 23.40 -11.63 -21.08
N PHE A 77 24.21 -10.61 -21.38
CA PHE A 77 25.08 -10.01 -20.38
C PHE A 77 24.34 -9.22 -19.31
N ARG A 78 23.19 -8.61 -19.64
CA ARG A 78 22.34 -7.94 -18.64
C ARG A 78 21.81 -8.95 -17.62
N GLU A 79 21.35 -10.12 -18.06
CA GLU A 79 20.92 -11.20 -17.16
C GLU A 79 22.06 -11.70 -16.27
N ILE A 80 23.25 -11.93 -16.85
CA ILE A 80 24.43 -12.38 -16.08
C ILE A 80 24.85 -11.33 -15.04
N ILE A 81 24.79 -10.04 -15.39
CA ILE A 81 25.12 -8.94 -14.47
C ILE A 81 24.06 -8.84 -13.36
N GLY A 82 22.77 -8.90 -13.72
CA GLY A 82 21.66 -8.92 -12.77
C GLY A 82 21.82 -10.04 -11.75
N HIS A 83 22.08 -11.26 -12.21
CA HIS A 83 22.31 -12.41 -11.34
C HIS A 83 23.50 -12.21 -10.38
N ALA A 84 24.57 -11.56 -10.83
CA ALA A 84 25.73 -11.29 -10.00
C ALA A 84 25.44 -10.23 -8.91
N VAL A 85 24.67 -9.19 -9.25
CA VAL A 85 24.21 -8.15 -8.30
C VAL A 85 23.25 -8.74 -7.27
N ASP A 86 22.33 -9.60 -7.70
CA ASP A 86 21.38 -10.30 -6.82
C ASP A 86 22.12 -11.11 -5.75
N ARG A 87 23.12 -11.90 -6.17
CA ARG A 87 23.93 -12.71 -5.27
C ARG A 87 24.74 -11.87 -4.27
N GLN A 88 25.33 -10.76 -4.72
CA GLN A 88 26.04 -9.84 -3.83
C GLN A 88 25.11 -9.11 -2.86
N SER A 89 23.89 -8.78 -3.29
CA SER A 89 22.87 -8.16 -2.45
C SER A 89 22.36 -9.16 -1.40
N ALA A 90 22.16 -10.43 -1.78
CA ALA A 90 21.79 -11.50 -0.85
C ALA A 90 22.84 -11.71 0.27
N ASP A 91 24.13 -11.67 -0.06
CA ASP A 91 25.23 -11.75 0.92
C ASP A 91 25.21 -10.58 1.93
N LEU A 92 24.71 -9.41 1.54
CA LEU A 92 24.59 -8.21 2.39
C LEU A 92 23.27 -8.14 3.16
N ILE A 93 22.21 -8.81 2.70
CA ILE A 93 20.88 -8.84 3.33
C ILE A 93 20.78 -9.91 4.42
N ALA A 94 21.68 -10.90 4.42
CA ALA A 94 21.89 -11.94 5.44
C ALA A 94 20.62 -12.47 6.13
N THR A 95 20.19 -13.69 5.76
CA THR A 95 19.32 -14.49 6.64
C THR A 95 19.71 -15.97 6.60
N SER A 96 19.54 -16.61 7.75
CA SER A 96 19.89 -17.99 8.09
C SER A 96 19.40 -19.04 7.09
N ALA A 97 20.16 -20.14 6.94
CA ALA A 97 19.84 -21.36 6.18
C ALA A 97 18.59 -22.09 6.68
N LYS A 98 17.41 -21.49 6.51
CA LYS A 98 16.10 -22.10 6.75
C LYS A 98 15.41 -22.29 5.41
N THR A 99 14.68 -23.39 5.26
CA THR A 99 13.80 -23.59 4.11
C THR A 99 12.75 -22.48 4.08
N VAL A 100 12.69 -21.70 3.00
CA VAL A 100 11.72 -20.61 2.81
C VAL A 100 10.48 -21.16 2.12
N THR A 101 9.29 -20.89 2.66
CA THR A 101 8.03 -21.26 2.01
C THR A 101 7.43 -20.06 1.25
N VAL A 102 6.97 -20.28 0.02
CA VAL A 102 6.42 -19.24 -0.85
C VAL A 102 4.99 -19.57 -1.27
N GLY A 103 4.07 -18.68 -0.94
CA GLY A 103 2.70 -18.69 -1.43
C GLY A 103 2.56 -17.96 -2.77
N PHE A 104 1.79 -18.52 -3.70
CA PHE A 104 1.48 -17.88 -4.97
C PHE A 104 0.06 -18.26 -5.43
N PRO A 105 -0.58 -17.47 -6.31
CA PRO A 105 -1.90 -17.78 -6.83
C PRO A 105 -1.81 -18.79 -7.99
N GLY A 106 -2.71 -19.77 -7.99
CA GLY A 106 -2.84 -20.79 -9.02
C GLY A 106 -2.06 -22.08 -8.75
N ALA A 107 -2.00 -22.95 -9.73
CA ALA A 107 -1.34 -24.25 -9.68
C ALA A 107 0.19 -24.16 -9.85
N GLU A 108 0.88 -25.24 -9.51
CA GLU A 108 2.30 -25.41 -9.84
C GLU A 108 2.53 -25.22 -11.35
N HIS A 109 3.71 -24.69 -11.67
CA HIS A 109 4.15 -24.31 -13.01
C HIS A 109 3.34 -23.19 -13.69
N SER A 110 2.37 -22.57 -13.00
CA SER A 110 1.83 -21.27 -13.39
C SER A 110 2.92 -20.20 -13.45
N TYR A 111 2.68 -19.09 -14.16
CA TYR A 111 3.66 -17.99 -14.21
C TYR A 111 4.00 -17.39 -12.84
N SER A 112 3.05 -17.39 -11.90
CA SER A 112 3.31 -16.96 -10.52
C SER A 112 4.26 -17.92 -9.81
N HIS A 113 4.10 -19.23 -9.99
CA HIS A 113 5.04 -20.23 -9.49
C HIS A 113 6.43 -20.05 -10.09
N LEU A 114 6.52 -19.87 -11.41
CA LEU A 114 7.79 -19.69 -12.11
C LEU A 114 8.51 -18.40 -11.65
N ALA A 115 7.77 -17.31 -11.46
CA ALA A 115 8.31 -16.07 -10.89
C ALA A 115 8.82 -16.29 -9.45
N ALA A 116 8.08 -17.03 -8.63
CA ALA A 116 8.51 -17.38 -7.27
C ALA A 116 9.78 -18.22 -7.26
N ALA A 117 9.86 -19.25 -8.12
CA ALA A 117 11.04 -20.09 -8.27
C ALA A 117 12.27 -19.27 -8.72
N LYS A 118 12.10 -18.36 -9.68
CA LYS A 118 13.16 -17.46 -10.15
C LYS A 118 13.66 -16.53 -9.05
N HIS A 119 12.78 -15.98 -8.22
CA HIS A 119 13.18 -15.11 -7.12
C HIS A 119 14.13 -15.81 -6.14
N LEU A 120 13.85 -17.09 -5.85
CA LEU A 120 14.64 -17.88 -4.89
C LEU A 120 15.87 -18.57 -5.50
N ALA A 121 15.91 -18.77 -6.82
CA ALA A 121 17.04 -19.39 -7.51
C ALA A 121 18.39 -18.70 -7.23
N GLY A 122 18.39 -17.41 -6.89
CA GLY A 122 19.60 -16.65 -6.53
C GLY A 122 20.05 -16.77 -5.07
N ARG A 123 19.22 -17.33 -4.17
CA ARG A 123 19.47 -17.36 -2.72
C ARG A 123 20.13 -18.65 -2.21
N GLY A 124 20.15 -19.71 -3.02
CA GLY A 124 20.78 -20.99 -2.64
C GLY A 124 20.06 -21.75 -1.52
N GLU A 125 18.83 -21.35 -1.18
CA GLU A 125 18.01 -21.94 -0.12
C GLU A 125 17.09 -23.03 -0.69
N ALA A 126 16.82 -24.08 0.09
CA ALA A 126 15.74 -25.02 -0.24
C ALA A 126 14.40 -24.28 -0.09
N ALA A 127 13.54 -24.36 -1.10
CA ALA A 127 12.27 -23.62 -1.15
C ALA A 127 11.07 -24.57 -1.19
N GLY A 128 10.05 -24.28 -0.38
CA GLY A 128 8.73 -24.90 -0.49
C GLY A 128 7.78 -23.96 -1.25
N PHE A 129 6.95 -24.50 -2.13
CA PHE A 129 6.00 -23.74 -2.94
C PHE A 129 4.58 -24.20 -2.62
N THR A 130 3.64 -23.26 -2.45
CA THR A 130 2.23 -23.58 -2.20
C THR A 130 1.32 -22.66 -3.01
N GLY A 131 0.48 -23.27 -3.83
CA GLY A 131 -0.52 -22.59 -4.65
C GLY A 131 -1.81 -22.34 -3.88
N TYR A 132 -2.41 -21.16 -4.05
CA TYR A 132 -3.68 -20.77 -3.44
C TYR A 132 -4.71 -20.34 -4.50
N GLY A 133 -5.99 -20.49 -4.18
CA GLY A 133 -7.11 -20.21 -5.10
C GLY A 133 -7.40 -18.73 -5.33
N SER A 134 -6.96 -17.83 -4.44
CA SER A 134 -7.17 -16.39 -4.61
C SER A 134 -6.02 -15.57 -4.04
N TYR A 135 -5.85 -14.33 -4.53
CA TYR A 135 -4.86 -13.39 -3.97
C TYR A 135 -5.09 -13.10 -2.48
N ALA A 136 -6.35 -13.11 -2.03
CA ALA A 136 -6.68 -12.89 -0.63
C ALA A 136 -6.20 -14.05 0.25
N ASP A 137 -6.31 -15.29 -0.23
CA ASP A 137 -5.86 -16.48 0.50
C ASP A 137 -4.33 -16.53 0.58
N VAL A 138 -3.62 -16.16 -0.49
CA VAL A 138 -2.15 -16.05 -0.47
C VAL A 138 -1.70 -15.07 0.63
N LEU A 139 -2.35 -13.90 0.73
CA LEU A 139 -1.99 -12.90 1.73
C LEU A 139 -2.42 -13.29 3.14
N ALA A 140 -3.54 -14.00 3.28
CA ALA A 140 -3.94 -14.55 4.57
C ALA A 140 -2.92 -15.58 5.07
N ALA A 141 -2.45 -16.47 4.20
CA ALA A 141 -1.38 -17.44 4.51
C ALA A 141 -0.07 -16.75 4.90
N LEU A 142 0.27 -15.62 4.27
CA LEU A 142 1.42 -14.81 4.64
C LEU A 142 1.26 -14.17 6.03
N GLU A 143 0.08 -13.63 6.34
CA GLU A 143 -0.23 -13.00 7.63
C GLU A 143 -0.28 -14.01 8.79
N THR A 144 -0.71 -15.25 8.54
CA THR A 144 -0.73 -16.33 9.54
C THR A 144 0.60 -17.04 9.70
N GLY A 145 1.58 -16.79 8.82
CA GLY A 145 2.89 -17.44 8.80
C GLY A 145 2.87 -18.86 8.24
N GLU A 146 1.85 -19.22 7.46
CA GLU A 146 1.81 -20.48 6.69
C GLU A 146 2.84 -20.46 5.55
N CYS A 147 3.06 -19.29 4.94
CA CYS A 147 4.17 -19.02 4.04
C CYS A 147 5.03 -17.84 4.52
N ASP A 148 6.34 -17.91 4.29
CA ASP A 148 7.28 -16.83 4.65
C ASP A 148 7.24 -15.67 3.63
N LEU A 149 7.02 -15.98 2.36
CA LEU A 149 6.93 -15.03 1.26
C LEU A 149 5.67 -15.27 0.42
N ALA A 150 5.19 -14.22 -0.24
CA ALA A 150 4.17 -14.35 -1.28
C ALA A 150 4.60 -13.68 -2.59
N VAL A 151 4.25 -14.27 -3.73
CA VAL A 151 4.52 -13.69 -5.05
C VAL A 151 3.21 -13.42 -5.78
N LEU A 152 2.92 -12.14 -6.01
CA LEU A 152 1.68 -11.71 -6.64
C LEU A 152 1.96 -10.88 -7.91
N PRO A 153 1.22 -11.12 -9.01
CA PRO A 153 1.32 -10.28 -10.19
C PRO A 153 0.64 -8.93 -9.93
N ILE A 154 1.29 -7.82 -10.29
CA ILE A 154 0.76 -6.46 -10.08
C ILE A 154 0.49 -5.71 -11.38
N GLU A 155 1.13 -6.10 -12.47
CA GLU A 155 1.05 -5.40 -13.75
C GLU A 155 1.35 -6.36 -14.88
N ASP A 156 0.58 -6.26 -15.96
CA ASP A 156 0.80 -6.93 -17.22
C ASP A 156 0.86 -5.89 -18.34
N THR A 157 1.78 -6.05 -19.30
CA THR A 157 1.96 -5.07 -20.38
C THR A 157 0.76 -4.96 -21.31
N THR A 158 -0.09 -5.99 -21.37
CA THR A 158 -1.25 -6.05 -22.27
C THR A 158 -2.53 -5.69 -21.51
N ALA A 159 -2.73 -6.25 -20.32
CA ALA A 159 -3.94 -6.03 -19.52
C ALA A 159 -3.85 -4.85 -18.52
N GLY A 160 -2.66 -4.29 -18.32
CA GLY A 160 -2.39 -3.21 -17.37
C GLY A 160 -2.30 -3.67 -15.91
N SER A 161 -2.63 -2.77 -15.00
CA SER A 161 -2.50 -2.94 -13.55
C SER A 161 -3.50 -3.96 -12.96
N ILE A 162 -3.02 -4.86 -12.10
CA ILE A 162 -3.84 -5.87 -11.41
C ILE A 162 -4.40 -5.25 -10.12
N ASN A 163 -5.51 -4.56 -10.32
CA ASN A 163 -6.20 -3.75 -9.33
C ASN A 163 -6.48 -4.44 -7.99
N GLN A 164 -6.84 -5.72 -8.01
CA GLN A 164 -7.16 -6.46 -6.78
C GLN A 164 -5.94 -6.59 -5.84
N VAL A 165 -4.74 -6.75 -6.40
CA VAL A 165 -3.51 -6.85 -5.58
C VAL A 165 -3.18 -5.50 -4.95
N TYR A 166 -3.33 -4.41 -5.71
CA TYR A 166 -3.20 -3.05 -5.18
C TYR A 166 -4.15 -2.75 -4.03
N ASP A 167 -5.43 -3.11 -4.18
CA ASP A 167 -6.43 -2.88 -3.14
C ASP A 167 -6.10 -3.67 -1.86
N LEU A 168 -5.54 -4.89 -1.99
CA LEU A 168 -5.08 -5.70 -0.87
C LEU A 168 -3.83 -5.12 -0.19
N LEU A 169 -2.82 -4.68 -0.95
CA LEU A 169 -1.60 -4.04 -0.42
C LEU A 169 -1.92 -2.77 0.36
N ARG A 170 -2.93 -2.02 -0.07
CA ARG A 170 -3.41 -0.85 0.66
C ARG A 170 -3.96 -1.21 2.05
N LEU A 171 -4.79 -2.26 2.11
CA LEU A 171 -5.56 -2.61 3.31
C LEU A 171 -4.78 -3.41 4.36
N ARG A 172 -3.75 -4.16 3.96
CA ARG A 172 -3.04 -5.12 4.82
C ARG A 172 -1.68 -4.62 5.28
N GLU A 173 -1.21 -5.07 6.45
CA GLU A 173 0.12 -4.73 6.97
C GLU A 173 1.15 -5.74 6.43
N ILE A 174 1.40 -5.65 5.13
CA ILE A 174 2.37 -6.48 4.40
C ILE A 174 3.34 -5.58 3.66
N ALA A 175 4.58 -6.04 3.52
CA ALA A 175 5.65 -5.28 2.92
C ALA A 175 6.07 -5.87 1.58
N VAL A 176 6.34 -4.99 0.60
CA VAL A 176 7.03 -5.37 -0.64
C VAL A 176 8.52 -5.49 -0.34
N VAL A 177 9.07 -6.68 -0.53
CA VAL A 177 10.46 -7.03 -0.22
C VAL A 177 11.27 -7.39 -1.47
N GLY A 178 10.63 -7.37 -2.64
CA GLY A 178 11.27 -7.62 -3.91
C GLY A 178 10.30 -7.47 -5.07
N GLU A 179 10.85 -7.60 -6.28
CA GLU A 179 10.08 -7.66 -7.52
C GLU A 179 10.67 -8.71 -8.45
N GLU A 180 9.84 -9.24 -9.33
CA GLU A 180 10.26 -10.08 -10.45
C GLU A 180 9.56 -9.63 -11.73
N THR A 181 10.22 -9.82 -12.86
CA THR A 181 9.60 -9.63 -14.17
C THR A 181 9.75 -10.92 -14.97
N TRP A 182 8.64 -11.36 -15.55
CA TRP A 182 8.57 -12.55 -16.38
C TRP A 182 8.10 -12.20 -17.79
N ARG A 183 8.77 -12.76 -18.80
CA ARG A 183 8.32 -12.66 -20.19
C ARG A 183 7.34 -13.79 -20.47
N MET A 184 6.11 -13.44 -20.79
CA MET A 184 5.06 -14.40 -21.11
C MET A 184 5.42 -15.06 -22.44
N ASN A 185 5.47 -16.39 -22.44
CA ASN A 185 5.81 -17.17 -23.62
C ASN A 185 4.80 -18.31 -23.73
N HIS A 186 3.62 -18.02 -24.24
CA HIS A 186 2.57 -19.03 -24.38
C HIS A 186 2.93 -20.03 -25.48
N CYS A 187 2.75 -21.31 -25.19
CA CYS A 187 2.85 -22.39 -26.14
C CYS A 187 1.57 -23.22 -26.15
N LEU A 188 1.30 -23.88 -27.28
CA LEU A 188 0.30 -24.93 -27.39
C LEU A 188 0.98 -26.27 -27.15
N ALA A 189 0.51 -27.04 -26.17
CA ALA A 189 1.05 -28.37 -25.87
C ALA A 189 -0.05 -29.44 -25.77
N ALA A 190 0.30 -30.68 -26.11
CA ALA A 190 -0.62 -31.83 -26.10
C ALA A 190 0.11 -33.13 -25.73
N VAL A 191 -0.66 -34.21 -25.59
CA VAL A 191 -0.14 -35.55 -25.29
C VAL A 191 0.45 -36.16 -26.57
N GLY A 192 1.71 -35.81 -26.85
CA GLY A 192 2.46 -36.25 -28.03
C GLY A 192 2.41 -35.27 -29.21
N ASP A 193 3.15 -35.59 -30.27
CA ASP A 193 3.18 -34.82 -31.51
C ASP A 193 1.94 -35.12 -32.36
N VAL A 194 0.92 -34.26 -32.23
CA VAL A 194 -0.39 -34.41 -32.90
C VAL A 194 -0.60 -33.31 -33.94
N PRO A 195 -1.17 -33.61 -35.11
CA PRO A 195 -1.50 -32.58 -36.10
C PRO A 195 -2.52 -31.59 -35.53
N LEU A 196 -2.29 -30.29 -35.73
CA LEU A 196 -3.17 -29.23 -35.20
C LEU A 196 -4.65 -29.38 -35.60
N GLY A 197 -4.93 -29.95 -36.77
CA GLY A 197 -6.30 -30.19 -37.24
C GLY A 197 -7.03 -31.34 -36.51
N ALA A 198 -6.34 -32.14 -35.71
CA ALA A 198 -6.93 -33.20 -34.89
C ALA A 198 -7.40 -32.69 -33.51
N LEU A 199 -7.04 -31.45 -33.16
CA LEU A 199 -7.43 -30.84 -31.89
C LEU A 199 -8.89 -30.43 -31.92
N THR A 200 -9.63 -30.82 -30.88
CA THR A 200 -11.05 -30.49 -30.69
C THR A 200 -11.29 -29.62 -29.47
N HIS A 201 -10.35 -29.57 -28.53
CA HIS A 201 -10.44 -28.77 -27.31
C HIS A 201 -9.10 -28.12 -26.99
N VAL A 202 -9.14 -26.82 -26.66
CA VAL A 202 -7.98 -26.07 -26.15
C VAL A 202 -8.31 -25.51 -24.77
N LEU A 203 -7.58 -25.96 -23.76
CA LEU A 203 -7.73 -25.54 -22.36
C LEU A 203 -6.77 -24.38 -22.07
N ALA A 204 -7.28 -23.30 -21.48
CA ALA A 204 -6.44 -22.24 -20.95
C ALA A 204 -7.23 -21.37 -19.97
N ASP A 205 -6.53 -20.50 -19.26
CA ASP A 205 -7.19 -19.45 -18.50
C ASP A 205 -7.77 -18.36 -19.42
N PRO A 206 -8.75 -17.57 -18.96
CA PRO A 206 -9.38 -16.54 -19.78
C PRO A 206 -8.39 -15.57 -20.44
N ARG A 207 -7.29 -15.22 -19.76
CA ARG A 207 -6.27 -14.30 -20.31
C ARG A 207 -5.40 -15.01 -21.33
N GLY A 208 -5.01 -16.26 -21.08
CA GLY A 208 -4.29 -17.09 -22.04
C GLY A 208 -5.07 -17.24 -23.36
N LEU A 209 -6.39 -17.42 -23.29
CA LEU A 209 -7.26 -17.45 -24.47
C LEU A 209 -7.32 -16.10 -25.20
N GLU A 210 -7.47 -15.00 -24.46
CA GLU A 210 -7.54 -13.65 -25.03
C GLU A 210 -6.22 -13.23 -25.69
N GLN A 211 -5.09 -13.58 -25.08
CA GLN A 211 -3.75 -13.25 -25.57
C GLN A 211 -3.29 -14.13 -26.74
N CYS A 212 -4.01 -15.20 -27.07
CA CYS A 212 -3.68 -16.11 -28.18
C CYS A 212 -4.84 -16.23 -29.17
N ALA A 213 -5.73 -15.23 -29.23
CA ALA A 213 -6.97 -15.28 -29.98
C ALA A 213 -6.70 -15.40 -31.48
N ASP A 214 -5.64 -14.77 -32.00
CA ASP A 214 -5.30 -14.80 -33.42
C ASP A 214 -4.83 -16.19 -33.84
N PHE A 215 -4.02 -16.83 -32.99
CA PHE A 215 -3.61 -18.21 -33.21
C PHE A 215 -4.78 -19.18 -33.09
N LEU A 216 -5.66 -19.01 -32.09
CA LEU A 216 -6.84 -19.87 -31.89
C LEU A 216 -7.80 -19.84 -33.08
N ARG A 217 -7.92 -18.70 -33.79
CA ARG A 217 -8.71 -18.60 -35.04
C ARG A 217 -8.20 -19.53 -36.15
N SER A 218 -6.92 -19.95 -36.09
CA SER A 218 -6.35 -20.92 -37.03
C SER A 218 -6.75 -22.39 -36.72
N LEU A 219 -7.42 -22.63 -35.58
CA LEU A 219 -7.88 -23.95 -35.12
C LEU A 219 -9.43 -24.02 -35.11
N PRO A 220 -10.11 -23.93 -36.27
CA PRO A 220 -11.58 -23.79 -36.30
C PRO A 220 -12.35 -25.03 -35.81
N ALA A 221 -11.68 -26.18 -35.72
CA ALA A 221 -12.27 -27.42 -35.21
C ALA A 221 -12.21 -27.53 -33.67
N ALA A 222 -11.41 -26.67 -33.01
CA ALA A 222 -11.21 -26.73 -31.58
C ALA A 222 -12.09 -25.73 -30.84
N ILE A 223 -12.74 -26.17 -29.77
CA ILE A 223 -13.45 -25.30 -28.84
C ILE A 223 -12.53 -24.89 -27.68
N THR A 224 -12.68 -23.67 -27.18
CA THR A 224 -11.91 -23.18 -26.03
C THR A 224 -12.61 -23.56 -24.72
N VAL A 225 -11.85 -24.09 -23.77
CA VAL A 225 -12.33 -24.49 -22.44
C VAL A 225 -11.62 -23.62 -21.40
N HIS A 226 -12.40 -22.95 -20.57
CA HIS A 226 -11.88 -22.09 -19.51
C HIS A 226 -11.41 -22.93 -18.32
N ILE A 227 -10.15 -22.74 -17.95
CA ILE A 227 -9.50 -23.32 -16.76
C ILE A 227 -9.00 -22.17 -15.86
N ALA A 228 -8.63 -22.48 -14.62
CA ALA A 228 -8.20 -21.48 -13.65
C ALA A 228 -6.88 -20.77 -14.04
N ASP A 229 -5.86 -21.54 -14.45
CA ASP A 229 -4.55 -21.03 -14.87
C ASP A 229 -3.89 -21.97 -15.89
N GLY A 230 -2.82 -21.50 -16.55
CA GLY A 230 -2.10 -22.28 -17.57
C GLY A 230 -1.38 -23.53 -17.05
N GLY A 231 -0.93 -23.55 -15.79
CA GLY A 231 -0.34 -24.76 -15.18
C GLY A 231 -1.40 -25.85 -14.99
N GLU A 232 -2.55 -25.46 -14.48
CA GLU A 232 -3.71 -26.35 -14.34
C GLU A 232 -4.22 -26.86 -15.70
N ALA A 233 -4.19 -26.03 -16.75
CA ALA A 233 -4.54 -26.45 -18.10
C ALA A 233 -3.60 -27.55 -18.62
N MET A 234 -2.29 -27.40 -18.40
CA MET A 234 -1.29 -28.40 -18.77
C MET A 234 -1.48 -29.71 -18.00
N ARG A 235 -1.65 -29.62 -16.67
CA ARG A 235 -1.95 -30.79 -15.82
C ARG A 235 -3.20 -31.53 -16.28
N ALA A 236 -4.28 -30.81 -16.55
CA ALA A 236 -5.56 -31.39 -16.97
C ALA A 236 -5.45 -32.14 -18.31
N VAL A 237 -4.70 -31.61 -19.27
CA VAL A 237 -4.45 -32.28 -20.56
C VAL A 237 -3.59 -33.54 -20.37
N ALA A 238 -2.54 -33.45 -19.56
CA ALA A 238 -1.67 -34.59 -19.26
C ALA A 238 -2.42 -35.74 -18.58
N GLU A 239 -3.25 -35.44 -17.57
CA GLU A 239 -4.05 -36.45 -16.85
C GLU A 239 -5.14 -37.06 -17.72
N ARG A 240 -5.71 -36.29 -18.64
CA ARG A 240 -6.75 -36.78 -19.55
C ARG A 240 -6.20 -37.77 -20.56
N ALA A 241 -4.91 -37.67 -20.93
CA ALA A 241 -4.24 -38.56 -21.88
C ALA A 241 -4.95 -38.70 -23.24
N ASP A 242 -5.61 -37.63 -23.70
CA ASP A 242 -6.41 -37.60 -24.94
C ASP A 242 -5.74 -36.70 -25.99
N ALA A 243 -5.37 -37.30 -27.12
CA ALA A 243 -4.70 -36.63 -28.25
C ALA A 243 -5.54 -35.54 -28.93
N SER A 244 -6.84 -35.46 -28.66
CA SER A 244 -7.74 -34.43 -29.18
C SER A 244 -7.77 -33.16 -28.32
N TYR A 245 -7.07 -33.16 -27.17
CA TYR A 245 -6.97 -32.03 -26.25
C TYR A 245 -5.59 -31.39 -26.30
N ALA A 246 -5.55 -30.06 -26.24
CA ALA A 246 -4.34 -29.28 -26.06
C ALA A 246 -4.53 -28.23 -24.97
N ALA A 247 -3.43 -27.72 -24.42
CA ALA A 247 -3.42 -26.66 -23.43
C ALA A 247 -2.56 -25.48 -23.89
N ILE A 248 -2.93 -24.28 -23.45
CA ILE A 248 -2.10 -23.07 -23.56
C ILE A 248 -1.50 -22.76 -22.19
N GLY A 249 -0.19 -22.53 -22.17
CA GLY A 249 0.57 -22.27 -20.95
C GLY A 249 2.05 -22.08 -21.24
N SER A 250 2.87 -22.10 -20.19
CA SER A 250 4.32 -21.96 -20.33
C SER A 250 4.96 -23.26 -20.85
N PRO A 251 6.06 -23.19 -21.63
CA PRO A 251 6.85 -24.35 -22.02
C PRO A 251 7.35 -25.14 -20.82
N GLU A 252 7.67 -24.46 -19.72
CA GLU A 252 8.09 -25.06 -18.46
C GLU A 252 6.99 -25.92 -17.84
N ALA A 253 5.72 -25.49 -17.93
CA ALA A 253 4.59 -26.31 -17.49
C ALA A 253 4.35 -27.50 -18.41
N ALA A 254 4.51 -27.32 -19.73
CA ALA A 254 4.40 -28.42 -20.68
C ALA A 254 5.45 -29.51 -20.39
N ASP A 255 6.71 -29.12 -20.20
CA ASP A 255 7.82 -30.04 -19.88
C ASP A 255 7.59 -30.76 -18.54
N ALA A 256 7.21 -30.03 -17.49
CA ALA A 256 6.95 -30.59 -16.17
C ALA A 256 5.85 -31.67 -16.16
N HIS A 257 4.86 -31.53 -17.05
CA HIS A 257 3.78 -32.50 -17.21
C HIS A 257 4.00 -33.51 -18.35
N GLY A 258 5.20 -33.53 -18.96
CA GLY A 258 5.55 -34.47 -20.03
C GLY A 258 4.76 -34.26 -21.34
N LEU A 259 4.25 -33.06 -21.57
CA LEU A 259 3.53 -32.69 -22.79
C LEU A 259 4.49 -32.28 -23.90
N THR A 260 4.09 -32.56 -25.14
CA THR A 260 4.83 -32.13 -26.32
C THR A 260 4.35 -30.75 -26.73
N VAL A 261 5.27 -29.78 -26.81
CA VAL A 261 5.00 -28.46 -27.34
C VAL A 261 4.80 -28.55 -28.85
N LEU A 262 3.55 -28.43 -29.30
CA LEU A 262 3.17 -28.46 -30.71
C LEU A 262 3.57 -27.17 -31.41
N ARG A 263 3.36 -26.03 -30.75
CA ARG A 263 3.66 -24.70 -31.28
C ARG A 263 4.14 -23.77 -30.15
N PRO A 264 5.38 -23.27 -30.19
CA PRO A 264 5.84 -22.25 -29.26
C PRO A 264 5.41 -20.85 -29.73
N GLY A 265 5.35 -19.89 -28.80
CA GLY A 265 5.19 -18.47 -29.12
C GLY A 265 3.88 -18.15 -29.84
N ILE A 266 2.76 -18.64 -29.32
CA ILE A 266 1.43 -18.47 -29.94
C ILE A 266 0.69 -17.21 -29.48
N ALA A 267 1.32 -16.39 -28.63
CA ALA A 267 0.74 -15.14 -28.17
C ALA A 267 0.65 -14.13 -29.33
N ASP A 268 -0.42 -13.35 -29.34
CA ASP A 268 -0.71 -12.36 -30.39
C ASP A 268 0.30 -11.20 -30.38
N ALA A 269 0.89 -10.90 -29.21
CA ALA A 269 1.93 -9.90 -29.03
C ALA A 269 3.31 -10.55 -28.79
N GLU A 270 4.34 -10.12 -29.54
CA GLU A 270 5.70 -10.68 -29.49
C GLU A 270 6.40 -10.49 -28.13
N GLU A 271 6.09 -9.42 -27.40
CA GLU A 271 6.73 -9.06 -26.14
C GLU A 271 5.71 -8.69 -25.06
N THR A 272 5.18 -9.72 -24.38
CA THR A 272 4.31 -9.54 -23.22
C THR A 272 5.09 -9.81 -21.93
N PHE A 273 5.01 -8.92 -20.95
CA PHE A 273 5.65 -9.06 -19.65
C PHE A 273 4.64 -8.92 -18.52
N THR A 274 4.83 -9.73 -17.49
CA THR A 274 4.15 -9.55 -16.20
C THR A 274 5.17 -9.19 -15.13
N ARG A 275 4.85 -8.15 -14.36
CA ARG A 275 5.61 -7.74 -13.18
C ARG A 275 4.95 -8.30 -11.92
N PHE A 276 5.76 -8.93 -11.09
CA PHE A 276 5.38 -9.51 -9.82
C PHE A 276 6.05 -8.74 -8.69
N VAL A 277 5.37 -8.68 -7.55
CA VAL A 277 5.95 -8.25 -6.28
C VAL A 277 6.15 -9.45 -5.39
N VAL A 278 7.24 -9.42 -4.63
CA VAL A 278 7.52 -10.36 -3.55
C VAL A 278 7.16 -9.68 -2.26
N LEU A 279 6.36 -10.35 -1.44
CA LEU A 279 5.74 -9.81 -0.24
C LEU A 279 6.19 -10.59 0.97
N ALA A 280 6.37 -9.91 2.10
CA ALA A 280 6.60 -10.51 3.41
C ALA A 280 5.69 -9.85 4.46
N ALA A 281 5.46 -10.54 5.58
CA ALA A 281 4.73 -9.98 6.72
C ALA A 281 5.43 -8.75 7.32
N THR A 282 6.77 -8.71 7.23
CA THR A 282 7.59 -7.62 7.78
C THR A 282 8.46 -7.00 6.68
N PRO A 283 8.68 -5.67 6.70
CA PRO A 283 9.63 -5.05 5.78
C PRO A 283 11.05 -5.54 6.01
N ILE A 284 11.84 -5.57 4.94
CA ILE A 284 13.27 -5.85 5.00
C ILE A 284 14.05 -4.54 5.20
N GLU A 285 15.16 -4.62 5.93
CA GLU A 285 16.15 -3.55 5.96
C GLU A 285 17.11 -3.73 4.78
N VAL A 286 17.28 -2.66 3.99
CA VAL A 286 18.17 -2.66 2.82
C VAL A 286 19.26 -1.63 3.05
N ASP A 287 20.51 -2.07 3.05
CA ASP A 287 21.68 -1.19 3.16
C ASP A 287 21.62 -0.09 2.09
N ALA A 288 21.89 1.16 2.48
CA ALA A 288 21.82 2.33 1.59
C ALA A 288 22.70 2.23 0.32
N ARG A 289 23.72 1.35 0.32
CA ARG A 289 24.59 1.09 -0.84
C ARG A 289 23.97 0.17 -1.90
N VAL A 290 22.85 -0.49 -1.58
CA VAL A 290 22.11 -1.35 -2.52
C VAL A 290 21.11 -0.48 -3.29
N PRO A 291 21.21 -0.42 -4.64
CA PRO A 291 20.21 0.27 -5.44
C PRO A 291 18.84 -0.33 -5.15
N SER A 292 17.93 0.53 -4.73
CA SER A 292 16.62 0.11 -4.25
C SER A 292 15.52 0.81 -5.00
N LYS A 293 14.37 0.15 -5.05
CA LYS A 293 13.10 0.75 -5.42
C LYS A 293 12.27 0.86 -4.14
N THR A 294 11.57 1.98 -3.99
CA THR A 294 10.60 2.16 -2.93
C THR A 294 9.21 2.27 -3.55
N SER A 295 8.29 1.46 -3.07
CA SER A 295 6.87 1.51 -3.42
C SER A 295 6.09 2.17 -2.29
N LEU A 296 5.15 3.05 -2.64
CA LEU A 296 4.24 3.66 -1.68
C LEU A 296 2.84 3.88 -2.27
N VAL A 297 1.88 4.03 -1.37
CA VAL A 297 0.55 4.57 -1.64
C VAL A 297 0.50 5.97 -1.08
N LEU A 298 -0.01 6.93 -1.86
CA LEU A 298 -0.36 8.24 -1.35
C LEU A 298 -1.78 8.63 -1.74
N THR A 299 -2.45 9.37 -0.87
CA THR A 299 -3.72 10.05 -1.16
C THR A 299 -3.46 11.54 -1.13
N THR A 300 -3.82 12.25 -2.19
CA THR A 300 -3.71 13.71 -2.24
C THR A 300 -5.00 14.36 -1.78
N ARG A 301 -4.95 15.66 -1.52
CA ARG A 301 -6.17 16.47 -1.44
C ARG A 301 -6.86 16.49 -2.81
N HIS A 302 -8.18 16.64 -2.82
CA HIS A 302 -8.94 16.85 -4.06
C HIS A 302 -9.05 18.35 -4.35
N GLU A 303 -7.90 18.97 -4.65
CA GLU A 303 -7.75 20.40 -4.93
C GLU A 303 -6.78 20.61 -6.10
N GLU A 304 -6.79 21.80 -6.68
CA GLU A 304 -5.95 22.15 -7.82
C GLU A 304 -4.45 21.96 -7.50
N GLY A 305 -3.73 21.29 -8.41
CA GLY A 305 -2.29 21.06 -8.30
C GLY A 305 -1.85 20.10 -7.19
N ALA A 306 -2.77 19.42 -6.49
CA ALA A 306 -2.39 18.58 -5.34
C ALA A 306 -1.43 17.44 -5.68
N LEU A 307 -1.70 16.72 -6.78
CA LEU A 307 -0.78 15.70 -7.28
C LEU A 307 0.52 16.31 -7.79
N LEU A 308 0.45 17.44 -8.50
CA LEU A 308 1.63 18.12 -9.03
C LEU A 308 2.61 18.48 -7.90
N ARG A 309 2.14 19.03 -6.78
CA ARG A 309 2.99 19.32 -5.61
C ARG A 309 3.73 18.09 -5.08
N CYS A 310 3.05 16.94 -5.00
CA CYS A 310 3.70 15.68 -4.61
C CYS A 310 4.76 15.23 -5.63
N LEU A 311 4.48 15.38 -6.93
CA LEU A 311 5.43 15.04 -7.99
C LEU A 311 6.63 16.01 -8.04
N GLU A 312 6.42 17.29 -7.74
CA GLU A 312 7.48 18.30 -7.65
C GLU A 312 8.46 17.99 -6.51
N ILE A 313 7.98 17.48 -5.36
CA ILE A 313 8.84 17.03 -4.25
C ILE A 313 9.73 15.84 -4.69
N LEU A 314 9.15 14.87 -5.41
CA LEU A 314 9.91 13.73 -5.96
C LEU A 314 10.94 14.19 -7.00
N ALA A 315 10.55 15.09 -7.91
CA ALA A 315 11.44 15.63 -8.92
C ALA A 315 12.58 16.47 -8.31
N GLY A 316 12.25 17.36 -7.36
CA GLY A 316 13.21 18.26 -6.70
C GLY A 316 14.25 17.54 -5.84
N SER A 317 13.93 16.34 -5.35
CA SER A 317 14.87 15.48 -4.62
C SER A 317 15.75 14.62 -5.53
N GLY A 318 15.51 14.61 -6.85
CA GLY A 318 16.29 13.86 -7.83
C GLY A 318 16.05 12.35 -7.78
N HIS A 319 14.86 11.90 -7.37
CA HIS A 319 14.44 10.51 -7.47
C HIS A 319 13.75 10.25 -8.81
N SER A 320 14.03 9.11 -9.44
CA SER A 320 13.39 8.72 -10.69
C SER A 320 12.10 7.96 -10.41
N LEU A 321 10.98 8.48 -10.93
CA LEU A 321 9.69 7.80 -10.90
C LEU A 321 9.70 6.64 -11.90
N THR A 322 9.32 5.45 -11.46
CA THR A 322 9.26 4.24 -12.30
C THR A 322 7.84 3.73 -12.51
N LYS A 323 6.89 4.12 -11.64
CA LYS A 323 5.45 3.88 -11.82
C LYS A 323 4.63 4.97 -11.12
N LEU A 324 3.53 5.35 -11.75
CA LEU A 324 2.46 6.15 -11.18
C LEU A 324 1.13 5.60 -11.67
N GLU A 325 0.31 5.07 -10.77
CA GLU A 325 -0.99 4.50 -11.09
C GLU A 325 -2.06 5.13 -10.20
N SER A 326 -3.10 5.69 -10.81
CA SER A 326 -4.25 6.24 -10.07
C SER A 326 -5.32 5.18 -9.85
N ARG A 327 -5.90 5.14 -8.65
CA ARG A 327 -6.99 4.22 -8.30
C ARG A 327 -8.11 5.00 -7.61
N PRO A 328 -9.38 4.81 -8.02
CA PRO A 328 -10.51 5.41 -7.31
C PRO A 328 -10.54 4.96 -5.85
N ARG A 329 -10.83 5.87 -4.94
CA ARG A 329 -10.89 5.59 -3.50
C ARG A 329 -12.23 4.92 -3.16
N PRO A 330 -12.24 3.71 -2.57
CA PRO A 330 -13.49 3.05 -2.20
C PRO A 330 -14.34 3.90 -1.26
N GLY A 331 -15.62 4.05 -1.60
CA GLY A 331 -16.59 4.87 -0.86
C GLY A 331 -16.48 6.38 -1.09
N ARG A 332 -15.57 6.85 -1.97
CA ARG A 332 -15.42 8.27 -2.32
C ARG A 332 -15.27 8.44 -3.85
N PRO A 333 -16.38 8.60 -4.59
CA PRO A 333 -16.35 8.73 -6.04
C PRO A 333 -15.45 9.89 -6.49
N PHE A 334 -14.61 9.65 -7.49
CA PHE A 334 -13.70 10.64 -8.11
C PHE A 334 -12.61 11.23 -7.18
N GLU A 335 -12.47 10.73 -5.96
CA GLU A 335 -11.23 10.84 -5.20
C GLU A 335 -10.30 9.69 -5.58
N TYR A 336 -9.00 9.99 -5.70
CA TYR A 336 -8.00 9.02 -6.15
C TYR A 336 -6.91 8.82 -5.09
N LEU A 337 -6.44 7.59 -5.01
CA LEU A 337 -5.16 7.23 -4.40
C LEU A 337 -4.17 6.87 -5.50
N PHE A 338 -2.89 7.04 -5.23
CA PHE A 338 -1.82 6.85 -6.19
C PHE A 338 -0.84 5.81 -5.68
N PHE A 339 -0.60 4.78 -6.47
CA PHE A 339 0.53 3.87 -6.28
C PHE A 339 1.73 4.43 -7.00
N VAL A 340 2.82 4.59 -6.27
CA VAL A 340 4.04 5.22 -6.74
C VAL A 340 5.21 4.31 -6.49
N ASP A 341 5.97 4.03 -7.54
CA ASP A 341 7.29 3.41 -7.43
C ASP A 341 8.34 4.42 -7.85
N PHE A 342 9.39 4.55 -7.05
CA PHE A 342 10.55 5.37 -7.42
C PHE A 342 11.86 4.66 -7.05
N GLU A 343 12.92 4.98 -7.78
CA GLU A 343 14.27 4.53 -7.45
C GLU A 343 14.77 5.34 -6.25
N GLY A 344 14.94 4.67 -5.11
CA GLY A 344 15.32 5.26 -3.84
C GLY A 344 15.28 4.23 -2.72
N ASN A 345 16.17 4.42 -1.73
CA ASN A 345 16.23 3.59 -0.53
C ASN A 345 15.75 4.41 0.68
N VAL A 346 14.82 3.90 1.48
CA VAL A 346 14.36 4.58 2.70
C VAL A 346 15.47 4.78 3.74
N ALA A 347 16.56 4.02 3.72
CA ALA A 347 17.71 4.25 4.59
C ALA A 347 18.56 5.46 4.17
N ASP A 348 18.39 5.98 2.94
CA ASP A 348 19.08 7.19 2.47
C ASP A 348 18.46 8.44 3.12
N PRO A 349 19.25 9.30 3.80
CA PRO A 349 18.78 10.58 4.35
C PRO A 349 18.04 11.46 3.35
N ARG A 350 18.44 11.45 2.07
CA ARG A 350 17.77 12.20 1.00
C ARG A 350 16.34 11.69 0.76
N THR A 351 16.16 10.37 0.76
CA THR A 351 14.83 9.75 0.64
C THR A 351 13.97 10.05 1.86
N GLN A 352 14.54 10.00 3.07
CA GLN A 352 13.80 10.31 4.30
C GLN A 352 13.27 11.75 4.31
N LEU A 353 14.12 12.71 3.96
CA LEU A 353 13.71 14.12 3.85
C LEU A 353 12.58 14.30 2.83
N MET A 354 12.70 13.65 1.66
CA MET A 354 11.67 13.67 0.62
C MET A 354 10.35 13.05 1.12
N LEU A 355 10.40 11.94 1.84
CA LEU A 355 9.21 11.31 2.42
C LEU A 355 8.55 12.20 3.48
N ASP A 356 9.33 12.93 4.29
CA ASP A 356 8.81 13.90 5.26
C ASP A 356 8.12 15.09 4.58
N GLU A 357 8.68 15.59 3.49
CA GLU A 357 8.05 16.62 2.66
C GLU A 357 6.76 16.10 2.01
N LEU A 358 6.78 14.88 1.48
CA LEU A 358 5.57 14.24 0.93
C LEU A 358 4.49 14.08 2.01
N ARG A 359 4.85 13.67 3.23
CA ARG A 359 3.90 13.56 4.36
C ARG A 359 3.22 14.89 4.64
N SER A 360 3.93 16.00 4.48
CA SER A 360 3.37 17.34 4.68
C SER A 360 2.40 17.76 3.55
N ALA A 361 2.64 17.30 2.32
CA ALA A 361 1.86 17.65 1.14
C ALA A 361 0.63 16.74 0.92
N ALA A 362 0.74 15.45 1.23
CA ALA A 362 -0.31 14.45 1.04
C ALA A 362 -1.30 14.40 2.22
N LEU A 363 -2.48 13.79 2.02
CA LEU A 363 -3.43 13.48 3.10
C LEU A 363 -3.08 12.18 3.82
N TYR A 364 -2.54 11.23 3.08
CA TYR A 364 -2.16 9.93 3.59
C TYR A 364 -0.98 9.38 2.79
N ILE A 365 -0.02 8.76 3.45
CA ILE A 365 1.09 8.03 2.83
C ILE A 365 1.30 6.70 3.56
N LYS A 366 1.47 5.63 2.78
CA LYS A 366 1.91 4.33 3.26
C LYS A 366 3.07 3.85 2.40
N VAL A 367 4.25 3.73 3.00
CA VAL A 367 5.37 3.04 2.36
C VAL A 367 5.05 1.55 2.35
N LEU A 368 4.92 0.97 1.16
CA LEU A 368 4.67 -0.46 0.98
C LEU A 368 5.95 -1.27 1.13
N GLY A 369 7.11 -0.70 0.80
CA GLY A 369 8.39 -1.36 1.02
C GLY A 369 9.53 -0.68 0.28
N SER A 370 10.75 -0.94 0.72
CA SER A 370 12.00 -0.54 0.06
C SER A 370 12.83 -1.78 -0.15
N TYR A 371 13.11 -2.12 -1.39
CA TYR A 371 13.67 -3.42 -1.77
C TYR A 371 14.69 -3.30 -2.90
N PRO A 372 15.63 -4.25 -3.05
CA PRO A 372 16.63 -4.21 -4.10
C PRO A 372 16.00 -4.12 -5.49
N ALA A 373 16.45 -3.16 -6.29
CA ALA A 373 15.96 -2.94 -7.64
C ALA A 373 16.60 -3.95 -8.61
N LYS A 374 15.77 -4.76 -9.30
CA LYS A 374 16.24 -5.70 -10.34
C LYS A 374 16.64 -4.99 -11.62
N VAL A 375 15.93 -3.90 -11.95
CA VAL A 375 16.20 -3.05 -13.11
C VAL A 375 16.26 -1.60 -12.62
N THR A 376 17.44 -1.01 -12.71
CA THR A 376 17.64 0.44 -12.51
C THR A 376 17.82 1.08 -13.87
N ARG A 377 17.09 2.15 -14.18
CA ARG A 377 17.34 2.91 -15.41
C ARG A 377 18.76 3.47 -15.38
N THR A 378 19.47 3.30 -16.50
CA THR A 378 20.77 3.95 -16.73
C THR A 378 20.48 5.39 -17.16
N GLU A 379 20.50 6.32 -16.20
CA GLU A 379 20.30 7.77 -16.34
C GLU A 379 19.00 8.25 -17.03
N PRO A 380 18.43 9.40 -16.64
CA PRO A 380 17.49 10.09 -17.51
C PRO A 380 18.25 10.45 -18.80
N GLN A 381 17.80 9.99 -19.97
CA GLN A 381 18.13 10.74 -21.17
C GLN A 381 17.52 12.12 -20.97
N PRO A 382 18.30 13.22 -20.95
CA PRO A 382 17.71 14.53 -21.08
C PRO A 382 16.99 14.50 -22.41
N GLY A 383 15.67 14.39 -22.37
CA GLY A 383 14.83 14.61 -23.53
C GLY A 383 15.28 15.94 -24.10
N ALA A 384 15.64 15.93 -25.38
CA ALA A 384 15.87 17.15 -26.11
C ALA A 384 14.60 18.00 -25.96
N VAL A 385 14.64 18.94 -25.01
CA VAL A 385 13.75 20.08 -25.00
C VAL A 385 14.01 20.73 -26.35
N PRO A 386 13.01 20.88 -27.24
CA PRO A 386 13.19 21.68 -28.44
C PRO A 386 13.76 23.02 -27.99
N GLN A 387 14.90 23.43 -28.54
CA GLN A 387 15.51 24.72 -28.22
C GLN A 387 14.51 25.84 -28.53
N ALA A 388 13.69 26.18 -27.55
CA ALA A 388 12.95 27.43 -27.52
C ALA A 388 13.98 28.52 -27.24
N SER A 389 13.90 29.59 -28.05
CA SER A 389 14.84 30.70 -28.09
C SER A 389 15.16 31.27 -26.71
N ALA A 390 16.43 31.65 -26.54
CA ALA A 390 17.09 32.08 -25.31
C ALA A 390 16.48 33.29 -24.57
N GLU A 391 15.32 33.80 -24.98
CA GLU A 391 14.59 34.89 -24.31
C GLU A 391 13.52 34.39 -23.33
N ALA A 392 13.21 33.08 -23.29
CA ALA A 392 12.25 32.50 -22.34
C ALA A 392 12.89 31.85 -21.09
N LEU A 393 14.22 31.93 -20.93
CA LEU A 393 15.01 31.11 -19.99
C LEU A 393 15.77 31.91 -18.89
N GLU A 394 15.44 33.18 -18.68
CA GLU A 394 16.08 34.00 -17.62
C GLU A 394 15.47 33.88 -16.22
N ALA A 395 14.51 32.97 -16.01
CA ALA A 395 13.95 32.72 -14.68
C ALA A 395 13.90 31.22 -14.37
N VAL A 396 15.06 30.59 -14.17
CA VAL A 396 15.33 29.49 -13.21
C VAL A 396 16.83 29.16 -13.37
N VAL A 397 17.69 29.87 -12.63
CA VAL A 397 19.05 29.39 -12.35
C VAL A 397 19.04 28.97 -10.89
N VAL A 398 18.81 27.69 -10.65
CA VAL A 398 18.96 27.07 -9.32
C VAL A 398 20.46 26.99 -9.04
N ALA A 399 20.89 27.68 -7.98
CA ALA A 399 22.25 27.66 -7.48
C ALA A 399 22.66 26.23 -7.03
N PRO A 400 23.97 25.91 -7.00
CA PRO A 400 24.44 24.59 -6.58
C PRO A 400 24.02 24.30 -5.14
N VAL A 401 23.52 23.08 -4.91
CA VAL A 401 23.07 22.58 -3.61
C VAL A 401 24.22 22.65 -2.60
N ALA A 402 24.11 23.57 -1.65
CA ALA A 402 24.98 23.64 -0.49
C ALA A 402 24.73 22.43 0.42
N ALA A 403 25.81 21.91 1.02
CA ALA A 403 25.76 20.82 1.99
C ALA A 403 24.69 21.08 3.06
N VAL A 404 23.76 20.13 3.20
CA VAL A 404 22.62 20.21 4.12
C VAL A 404 23.16 20.12 5.55
N ALA A 405 23.29 21.27 6.20
CA ALA A 405 23.46 21.34 7.65
C ALA A 405 22.19 20.78 8.31
N SER A 406 22.34 19.92 9.34
CA SER A 406 21.19 19.30 10.00
C SER A 406 20.34 20.35 10.73
N LYS A 407 19.25 20.78 10.08
CA LYS A 407 18.17 21.50 10.75
C LYS A 407 17.44 20.47 11.62
N LYS A 408 17.14 20.82 12.89
CA LYS A 408 16.22 20.03 13.72
C LYS A 408 14.97 19.72 12.87
N ALA A 409 14.61 18.44 12.77
CA ALA A 409 13.39 18.02 12.10
C ALA A 409 12.21 18.77 12.74
N LYS A 410 11.49 19.56 11.94
CA LYS A 410 10.29 20.25 12.40
C LYS A 410 9.16 19.23 12.54
N ARG A 411 8.32 19.34 13.58
CA ARG A 411 7.18 18.42 13.77
C ARG A 411 6.11 18.71 12.73
N LEU A 412 5.50 17.68 12.17
CA LEU A 412 4.43 17.78 11.19
C LEU A 412 3.20 18.53 11.74
N VAL A 413 2.92 18.39 13.04
CA VAL A 413 1.79 19.02 13.72
C VAL A 413 1.91 20.54 13.86
N ASP A 414 3.13 21.08 13.79
CA ASP A 414 3.38 22.49 14.09
C ASP A 414 2.96 23.40 12.93
N ARG A 415 2.31 24.53 13.24
CA ARG A 415 1.92 25.54 12.24
C ARG A 415 3.13 26.15 11.51
N GLU A 416 4.32 26.12 12.12
CA GLU A 416 5.57 26.53 11.47
C GLU A 416 6.02 25.59 10.34
N THR A 417 5.55 24.34 10.35
CA THR A 417 5.79 23.36 9.29
C THR A 417 4.75 23.52 8.19
N ARG A 418 3.50 23.82 8.57
CA ARG A 418 2.40 24.05 7.64
C ARG A 418 1.58 25.27 8.07
N GLY A 419 1.67 26.35 7.27
CA GLY A 419 0.97 27.60 7.55
C GLY A 419 -0.54 27.55 7.31
N GLU A 420 -0.98 26.77 6.31
CA GLU A 420 -2.39 26.60 5.95
C GLU A 420 -3.12 25.62 6.88
N ASP A 421 -4.35 25.95 7.26
CA ASP A 421 -5.18 25.07 8.08
C ASP A 421 -5.44 23.71 7.41
N THR A 422 -5.47 22.65 8.22
CA THR A 422 -5.95 21.35 7.80
C THR A 422 -7.47 21.34 7.81
N LEU A 423 -8.04 21.03 6.64
CA LEU A 423 -9.45 20.74 6.50
C LEU A 423 -9.64 19.23 6.43
N VAL A 424 -10.32 18.65 7.42
CA VAL A 424 -10.54 17.20 7.52
C VAL A 424 -11.92 16.84 6.99
N ARG A 425 -11.97 16.05 5.91
CA ARG A 425 -13.22 15.58 5.30
C ARG A 425 -13.68 14.25 5.90
N VAL A 426 -14.85 14.25 6.52
CA VAL A 426 -15.53 13.08 7.10
C VAL A 426 -16.85 12.85 6.37
N GLY A 427 -16.89 11.84 5.49
CA GLY A 427 -17.98 11.73 4.50
C GLY A 427 -18.03 13.01 3.65
N ASP A 428 -19.22 13.62 3.60
CA ASP A 428 -19.43 14.90 2.90
C ASP A 428 -19.18 16.14 3.77
N VAL A 429 -18.88 15.94 5.07
CA VAL A 429 -18.70 17.03 6.04
C VAL A 429 -17.23 17.45 6.10
N LEU A 430 -16.97 18.75 6.13
CA LEU A 430 -15.63 19.32 6.29
C LEU A 430 -15.47 19.91 7.69
N VAL A 431 -14.45 19.46 8.42
CA VAL A 431 -14.10 19.94 9.77
C VAL A 431 -12.83 20.79 9.69
N GLY A 432 -12.89 22.02 10.19
CA GLY A 432 -11.82 23.01 10.07
C GLY A 432 -12.25 24.27 9.29
N GLY A 433 -11.39 25.28 9.26
CA GLY A 433 -11.69 26.57 8.62
C GLY A 433 -12.83 27.31 9.31
N ASP A 434 -13.66 28.01 8.54
CA ASP A 434 -14.78 28.82 9.09
C ASP A 434 -16.02 27.99 9.49
N GLY A 435 -15.99 26.68 9.26
CA GLY A 435 -17.11 25.78 9.54
C GLY A 435 -17.25 25.43 11.03
N PHE A 436 -18.50 25.15 11.46
CA PHE A 436 -18.80 24.69 12.82
C PHE A 436 -19.57 23.37 12.80
N VAL A 437 -18.86 22.26 13.06
CA VAL A 437 -19.41 20.90 12.92
C VAL A 437 -19.88 20.34 14.25
N VAL A 438 -21.13 19.88 14.31
CA VAL A 438 -21.68 19.22 15.51
C VAL A 438 -21.84 17.72 15.27
N MET A 439 -21.20 16.93 16.14
CA MET A 439 -21.26 15.48 16.17
C MET A 439 -22.09 15.07 17.41
N ALA A 440 -23.17 14.32 17.22
CA ALA A 440 -24.12 14.02 18.31
C ALA A 440 -24.64 12.59 18.25
N GLY A 441 -24.98 12.05 19.42
CA GLY A 441 -25.48 10.68 19.55
C GLY A 441 -25.14 10.09 20.92
N PRO A 442 -25.51 8.83 21.19
CA PRO A 442 -25.43 8.28 22.53
C PRO A 442 -23.99 8.01 22.98
N CYS A 443 -23.79 7.93 24.30
CA CYS A 443 -22.52 7.48 24.86
C CYS A 443 -22.17 6.07 24.36
N SER A 444 -23.12 5.14 24.42
CA SER A 444 -22.98 3.77 23.90
C SER A 444 -24.12 3.45 22.94
N VAL A 445 -23.88 2.57 21.97
CA VAL A 445 -24.98 1.94 21.22
C VAL A 445 -25.58 0.85 22.10
N GLU A 446 -26.85 1.01 22.48
CA GLU A 446 -27.53 0.13 23.45
C GLU A 446 -28.51 -0.82 22.77
N SER A 447 -29.19 -0.37 21.71
CA SER A 447 -30.11 -1.18 20.92
C SER A 447 -30.34 -0.55 19.54
N ALA A 448 -30.96 -1.30 18.62
CA ALA A 448 -31.36 -0.79 17.30
C ALA A 448 -32.36 0.36 17.40
N ASP A 449 -33.36 0.25 18.28
CA ASP A 449 -34.39 1.28 18.47
C ASP A 449 -33.79 2.57 19.03
N GLN A 450 -32.92 2.45 20.04
CA GLN A 450 -32.23 3.57 20.67
C GLN A 450 -31.39 4.34 19.65
N ILE A 451 -30.52 3.66 18.90
CA ILE A 451 -29.61 4.36 17.98
C ILE A 451 -30.36 4.97 16.79
N ARG A 452 -31.40 4.30 16.26
CA ARG A 452 -32.21 4.86 15.16
C ARG A 452 -33.04 6.07 15.61
N ALA A 453 -33.63 6.01 16.81
CA ALA A 453 -34.38 7.14 17.36
C ALA A 453 -33.46 8.35 17.57
N THR A 454 -32.26 8.14 18.15
CA THR A 454 -31.28 9.21 18.31
C THR A 454 -30.79 9.75 16.97
N ALA A 455 -30.47 8.89 16.00
CA ALA A 455 -29.97 9.29 14.68
C ALA A 455 -30.94 10.23 13.95
N ARG A 456 -32.25 9.90 13.97
CA ARG A 456 -33.31 10.79 13.44
C ARG A 456 -33.34 12.12 14.18
N ALA A 457 -33.44 12.07 15.51
CA ALA A 457 -33.57 13.27 16.32
C ALA A 457 -32.39 14.24 16.17
N VAL A 458 -31.15 13.73 16.12
CA VAL A 458 -29.97 14.58 15.97
C VAL A 458 -29.85 15.11 14.53
N LYS A 459 -30.21 14.33 13.50
CA LYS A 459 -30.27 14.79 12.11
C LYS A 459 -31.27 15.93 11.95
N ASP A 460 -32.49 15.75 12.46
CA ASP A 460 -33.58 16.73 12.36
C ASP A 460 -33.22 18.05 13.08
N ALA A 461 -32.44 17.96 14.15
CA ALA A 461 -31.91 19.12 14.88
C ALA A 461 -30.66 19.75 14.24
N GLY A 462 -30.13 19.20 13.14
CA GLY A 462 -29.00 19.77 12.38
C GLY A 462 -27.61 19.26 12.78
N ALA A 463 -27.50 18.09 13.42
CA ALA A 463 -26.21 17.43 13.59
C ALA A 463 -25.63 17.00 12.23
N HIS A 464 -24.29 16.96 12.18
CA HIS A 464 -23.54 16.68 10.95
C HIS A 464 -22.95 15.27 10.95
N LEU A 465 -22.65 14.71 12.14
CA LEU A 465 -22.17 13.34 12.31
C LEU A 465 -22.95 12.64 13.43
N LEU A 466 -23.13 11.33 13.30
CA LEU A 466 -23.68 10.47 14.33
C LEU A 466 -22.56 9.83 15.14
N ARG A 467 -22.52 10.07 16.45
CA ARG A 467 -21.55 9.42 17.35
C ARG A 467 -22.16 8.24 18.11
N GLY A 468 -21.38 7.20 18.35
CA GLY A 468 -21.83 6.06 19.17
C GLY A 468 -20.67 5.18 19.62
N GLY A 469 -20.54 4.91 20.93
CA GLY A 469 -19.51 4.02 21.44
C GLY A 469 -19.97 2.56 21.35
N VAL A 470 -19.20 1.70 20.68
CA VAL A 470 -19.56 0.29 20.49
C VAL A 470 -18.76 -0.66 21.40
N PHE A 471 -17.57 -0.23 21.83
CA PHE A 471 -16.77 -0.85 22.88
C PHE A 471 -16.65 0.11 24.07
N LYS A 472 -16.70 -0.41 25.30
CA LYS A 472 -16.59 0.41 26.52
C LYS A 472 -15.58 -0.16 27.52
N PRO A 473 -14.51 0.58 27.87
CA PRO A 473 -13.61 0.17 28.94
C PRO A 473 -14.26 0.50 30.27
N ARG A 474 -14.67 -0.52 31.02
CA ARG A 474 -15.27 -0.34 32.34
C ARG A 474 -14.34 -0.80 33.45
N THR A 475 -14.37 -0.05 34.55
CA THR A 475 -13.65 -0.39 35.78
C THR A 475 -14.14 -1.70 36.38
N SER A 476 -15.40 -2.09 36.12
CA SER A 476 -15.99 -3.37 36.49
C SER A 476 -16.22 -4.24 35.25
N PRO A 477 -15.81 -5.52 35.26
CA PRO A 477 -16.08 -6.45 34.18
C PRO A 477 -17.58 -6.80 34.03
N TYR A 478 -18.40 -6.52 35.05
CA TYR A 478 -19.84 -6.83 35.06
C TYR A 478 -20.71 -5.67 34.52
N ALA A 479 -20.11 -4.51 34.27
CA ALA A 479 -20.82 -3.39 33.65
C ALA A 479 -21.04 -3.65 32.15
N PHE A 480 -21.98 -2.92 31.55
CA PHE A 480 -22.19 -2.97 30.10
C PHE A 480 -20.90 -2.60 29.33
N GLN A 481 -20.40 -3.55 28.54
CA GLN A 481 -19.14 -3.45 27.78
C GLN A 481 -19.34 -2.89 26.36
N GLY A 482 -20.59 -2.58 25.98
CA GLY A 482 -20.97 -2.27 24.60
C GLY A 482 -21.40 -3.51 23.81
N LEU A 483 -22.05 -3.29 22.67
CA LEU A 483 -22.48 -4.37 21.76
C LEU A 483 -21.38 -4.83 20.79
N GLY A 484 -20.17 -4.27 20.88
CA GLY A 484 -19.03 -4.63 20.04
C GLY A 484 -19.32 -4.48 18.54
N TRP A 485 -19.02 -5.53 17.78
CA TRP A 485 -19.18 -5.51 16.32
C TRP A 485 -20.63 -5.39 15.86
N ASP A 486 -21.58 -5.95 16.60
CA ASP A 486 -23.02 -5.79 16.30
C ASP A 486 -23.44 -4.33 16.53
N GLY A 487 -22.91 -3.69 17.58
CA GLY A 487 -23.10 -2.26 17.82
C GLY A 487 -22.57 -1.39 16.67
N LEU A 488 -21.43 -1.77 16.08
CA LEU A 488 -20.88 -1.07 14.91
C LEU A 488 -21.78 -1.19 13.69
N ALA A 489 -22.34 -2.40 13.45
CA ALA A 489 -23.29 -2.62 12.36
C ALA A 489 -24.56 -1.77 12.54
N LEU A 490 -25.12 -1.73 13.76
CA LEU A 490 -26.28 -0.91 14.10
C LEU A 490 -26.01 0.59 13.93
N LEU A 491 -24.84 1.07 14.35
CA LEU A 491 -24.43 2.46 14.18
C LEU A 491 -24.32 2.84 12.70
N ALA A 492 -23.65 1.99 11.91
CA ALA A 492 -23.46 2.22 10.48
C ALA A 492 -24.78 2.19 9.71
N GLU A 493 -25.71 1.29 10.08
CA GLU A 493 -27.04 1.25 9.49
C GLU A 493 -27.84 2.51 9.82
N ALA A 494 -27.88 2.92 11.09
CA ALA A 494 -28.60 4.12 11.52
C ALA A 494 -28.03 5.38 10.87
N GLY A 495 -26.71 5.53 10.79
CA GLY A 495 -26.06 6.65 10.10
C GLY A 495 -26.42 6.70 8.61
N ARG A 496 -26.39 5.56 7.93
CA ARG A 496 -26.78 5.46 6.51
C ARG A 496 -28.25 5.81 6.28
N GLU A 497 -29.14 5.36 7.16
CA GLU A 497 -30.59 5.62 7.06
C GLU A 497 -30.91 7.12 7.06
N VAL A 498 -30.17 7.92 7.84
CA VAL A 498 -30.40 9.37 7.96
C VAL A 498 -29.39 10.23 7.19
N GLY A 499 -28.47 9.59 6.46
CA GLY A 499 -27.38 10.27 5.75
C GLY A 499 -26.47 11.07 6.69
N LEU A 500 -26.00 10.45 7.76
CA LEU A 500 -24.97 10.99 8.66
C LEU A 500 -23.73 10.08 8.65
N PRO A 501 -22.52 10.64 8.40
CA PRO A 501 -21.28 9.92 8.66
C PRO A 501 -21.15 9.58 10.15
N ILE A 502 -20.50 8.46 10.45
CA ILE A 502 -20.41 7.93 11.81
C ILE A 502 -19.03 8.14 12.46
N VAL A 503 -19.03 8.42 13.76
CA VAL A 503 -17.83 8.43 14.60
C VAL A 503 -17.97 7.45 15.77
N THR A 504 -16.95 6.62 15.97
CA THR A 504 -16.90 5.63 17.06
C THR A 504 -15.48 5.48 17.60
N GLU A 505 -15.37 5.11 18.87
CA GLU A 505 -14.09 4.98 19.56
C GLU A 505 -13.40 3.65 19.24
N VAL A 506 -12.11 3.73 18.90
CA VAL A 506 -11.20 2.59 18.76
C VAL A 506 -10.39 2.46 20.05
N MET A 507 -10.35 1.25 20.60
CA MET A 507 -9.75 1.01 21.91
C MET A 507 -8.48 0.16 21.87
N ALA A 508 -8.27 -0.61 20.80
CA ALA A 508 -7.17 -1.55 20.64
C ALA A 508 -6.67 -1.58 19.19
N VAL A 509 -5.41 -1.98 18.99
CA VAL A 509 -4.72 -1.98 17.68
C VAL A 509 -5.46 -2.88 16.69
N GLU A 510 -5.92 -4.04 17.13
CA GLU A 510 -6.59 -5.06 16.32
C GLU A 510 -7.96 -4.60 15.80
N GLN A 511 -8.53 -3.55 16.41
CA GLN A 511 -9.80 -2.99 15.99
C GLN A 511 -9.66 -2.01 14.82
N VAL A 512 -8.48 -1.38 14.66
CA VAL A 512 -8.27 -0.22 13.78
C VAL A 512 -8.70 -0.50 12.34
N GLN A 513 -8.17 -1.55 11.73
CA GLN A 513 -8.45 -1.87 10.33
C GLN A 513 -9.93 -2.19 10.08
N ARG A 514 -10.51 -3.06 10.92
CA ARG A 514 -11.92 -3.47 10.76
C ARG A 514 -12.89 -2.30 10.97
N MET A 515 -12.61 -1.43 11.95
CA MET A 515 -13.41 -0.24 12.18
C MET A 515 -13.27 0.76 11.04
N ALA A 516 -12.07 0.92 10.48
CA ALA A 516 -11.81 1.81 9.34
C ALA A 516 -12.62 1.47 8.06
N LEU A 517 -13.07 0.22 7.93
CA LEU A 517 -13.93 -0.22 6.83
C LEU A 517 -15.39 0.25 6.96
N SER A 518 -15.85 0.53 8.18
CA SER A 518 -17.27 0.85 8.45
C SER A 518 -17.48 2.27 8.99
N ALA A 519 -16.52 2.83 9.71
CA ALA A 519 -16.62 4.15 10.32
C ALA A 519 -15.95 5.25 9.48
N ASP A 520 -16.55 6.44 9.48
CA ASP A 520 -16.03 7.59 8.73
C ASP A 520 -14.98 8.39 9.50
N LEU A 521 -15.05 8.34 10.84
CA LEU A 521 -14.12 8.99 11.76
C LEU A 521 -13.80 8.05 12.94
N LEU A 522 -12.52 7.80 13.18
CA LEU A 522 -12.05 6.96 14.28
C LEU A 522 -11.70 7.83 15.48
N GLN A 523 -12.39 7.64 16.60
CA GLN A 523 -12.10 8.38 17.83
C GLN A 523 -11.07 7.64 18.69
N VAL A 524 -10.09 8.36 19.22
CA VAL A 524 -9.24 7.92 20.33
C VAL A 524 -9.74 8.59 21.60
N GLY A 525 -10.19 7.80 22.56
CA GLY A 525 -10.61 8.29 23.87
C GLY A 525 -9.43 8.84 24.69
N ALA A 526 -9.72 9.72 25.65
CA ALA A 526 -8.72 10.39 26.48
C ALA A 526 -7.77 9.44 27.23
N ARG A 527 -8.22 8.21 27.56
CA ARG A 527 -7.39 7.18 28.22
C ARG A 527 -6.33 6.57 27.31
N ASN A 528 -6.57 6.59 26.00
CA ASN A 528 -5.69 6.06 24.98
C ASN A 528 -4.89 7.16 24.26
N MET A 529 -4.97 8.42 24.69
CA MET A 529 -4.22 9.52 24.07
C MET A 529 -2.71 9.26 24.03
N GLN A 530 -2.16 8.50 24.99
CA GLN A 530 -0.73 8.14 25.02
C GLN A 530 -0.49 6.65 24.68
N ASN A 531 -1.48 5.96 24.11
CA ASN A 531 -1.30 4.60 23.62
C ASN A 531 -0.60 4.67 22.24
N PHE A 532 0.72 4.85 22.25
CA PHE A 532 1.50 5.12 21.03
C PHE A 532 1.41 4.00 19.99
N ASP A 533 1.23 2.74 20.40
CA ASP A 533 1.04 1.63 19.46
C ASP A 533 -0.30 1.75 18.72
N LEU A 534 -1.37 2.12 19.44
CA LEU A 534 -2.66 2.44 18.81
C LEU A 534 -2.57 3.66 17.89
N LEU A 535 -1.87 4.73 18.30
CA LEU A 535 -1.70 5.94 17.48
C LEU A 535 -0.93 5.66 16.19
N ARG A 536 0.15 4.86 16.26
CA ARG A 536 0.88 4.42 15.06
C ARG A 536 -0.01 3.59 14.14
N ALA A 537 -0.80 2.67 14.69
CA ALA A 537 -1.74 1.87 13.89
C ALA A 537 -2.80 2.75 13.20
N LEU A 538 -3.32 3.77 13.87
CA LEU A 538 -4.25 4.75 13.30
C LEU A 538 -3.61 5.62 12.21
N GLY A 539 -2.30 5.89 12.32
CA GLY A 539 -1.53 6.56 11.28
C GLY A 539 -1.38 5.77 9.99
N LYS A 540 -1.55 4.45 10.05
CA LYS A 540 -1.44 3.53 8.91
C LYS A 540 -2.75 3.29 8.17
N VAL A 541 -3.87 3.82 8.65
CA VAL A 541 -5.16 3.72 7.94
C VAL A 541 -5.56 5.04 7.29
N ASP A 542 -6.18 4.94 6.13
CA ASP A 542 -6.70 6.08 5.38
C ASP A 542 -8.11 6.48 5.87
N ARG A 543 -8.22 6.77 7.17
CA ARG A 543 -9.44 7.28 7.82
C ARG A 543 -9.10 8.42 8.77
N PRO A 544 -9.88 9.51 8.80
CA PRO A 544 -9.72 10.57 9.77
C PRO A 544 -9.72 10.07 11.23
N VAL A 545 -8.95 10.75 12.08
CA VAL A 545 -8.82 10.42 13.51
C VAL A 545 -9.22 11.62 14.36
N LEU A 546 -10.12 11.40 15.32
CA LEU A 546 -10.46 12.35 16.37
C LEU A 546 -9.70 12.00 17.65
N LEU A 547 -8.71 12.80 18.00
CA LEU A 547 -7.83 12.54 19.15
C LEU A 547 -8.28 13.38 20.34
N LYS A 548 -8.85 12.72 21.36
CA LYS A 548 -9.24 13.40 22.61
C LYS A 548 -8.02 13.68 23.48
N ARG A 549 -7.97 14.89 24.07
CA ARG A 549 -6.95 15.23 25.07
C ARG A 549 -7.03 14.32 26.29
N GLY A 550 -5.87 13.88 26.76
CA GLY A 550 -5.72 13.12 28.00
C GLY A 550 -6.05 13.99 29.21
N LEU A 551 -6.71 13.38 30.20
CA LEU A 551 -7.21 14.09 31.38
C LEU A 551 -6.13 14.76 32.24
N SER A 552 -4.86 14.37 32.13
CA SER A 552 -3.74 15.02 32.83
C SER A 552 -2.70 15.60 31.88
N SER A 553 -3.02 15.69 30.58
CA SER A 553 -2.03 16.00 29.56
C SER A 553 -1.95 17.50 29.28
N THR A 554 -0.74 17.99 29.13
CA THR A 554 -0.44 19.33 28.60
C THR A 554 -0.77 19.41 27.10
N ILE A 555 -0.83 20.63 26.57
CA ILE A 555 -0.99 20.85 25.12
C ILE A 555 0.19 20.24 24.35
N ASP A 556 1.42 20.33 24.88
CA ASP A 556 2.62 19.77 24.24
C ASP A 556 2.56 18.25 24.10
N GLU A 557 2.14 17.55 25.15
CA GLU A 557 1.99 16.09 25.13
C GLU A 557 0.86 15.67 24.18
N TRP A 558 -0.19 16.47 24.07
CA TRP A 558 -1.30 16.21 23.17
C TRP A 558 -0.92 16.41 21.69
N LEU A 559 -0.21 17.49 21.37
CA LEU A 559 0.38 17.70 20.04
C LEU A 559 1.42 16.63 19.72
N GLY A 560 2.22 16.21 20.70
CA GLY A 560 3.14 15.08 20.57
C GLY A 560 2.41 13.77 20.25
N ALA A 561 1.25 13.51 20.84
CA ALA A 561 0.43 12.35 20.49
C ALA A 561 -0.13 12.44 19.06
N ALA A 562 -0.59 13.63 18.62
CA ALA A 562 -1.02 13.83 17.24
C ALA A 562 0.13 13.58 16.24
N GLU A 563 1.35 14.00 16.57
CA GLU A 563 2.55 13.79 15.75
C GLU A 563 2.79 12.31 15.43
N TYR A 564 2.52 11.38 16.36
CA TYR A 564 2.65 9.94 16.09
C TYR A 564 1.73 9.46 14.96
N ILE A 565 0.52 10.03 14.85
CA ILE A 565 -0.43 9.68 13.78
C ILE A 565 0.06 10.28 12.45
N LEU A 566 0.45 11.57 12.46
CA LEU A 566 0.94 12.29 11.28
C LEU A 566 2.22 11.63 10.73
N ALA A 567 3.21 11.35 11.58
CA ALA A 567 4.47 10.74 11.20
C ALA A 567 4.32 9.31 10.66
N ALA A 568 3.33 8.56 11.17
CA ALA A 568 3.00 7.24 10.67
C ALA A 568 2.28 7.25 9.31
N GLY A 569 1.80 8.42 8.85
CA GLY A 569 1.35 8.61 7.47
C GLY A 569 0.02 9.34 7.30
N ASN A 570 -0.80 9.48 8.35
CA ASN A 570 -2.16 9.99 8.23
C ASN A 570 -2.26 11.45 8.69
N GLN A 571 -2.46 12.38 7.75
CA GLN A 571 -2.54 13.82 8.05
C GLN A 571 -3.93 14.30 8.48
N GLN A 572 -4.91 13.40 8.63
CA GLN A 572 -6.31 13.72 8.86
C GLN A 572 -6.68 13.63 10.34
N VAL A 573 -6.10 14.50 11.17
CA VAL A 573 -6.32 14.51 12.63
C VAL A 573 -7.20 15.70 13.06
N ILE A 574 -8.20 15.43 13.91
CA ILE A 574 -9.04 16.42 14.60
C ILE A 574 -8.74 16.35 16.09
N LEU A 575 -8.38 17.48 16.70
CA LEU A 575 -8.15 17.58 18.13
C LEU A 575 -9.48 17.82 18.86
N CYS A 576 -9.79 17.02 19.86
CA CYS A 576 -10.96 17.17 20.73
C CYS A 576 -10.58 17.48 22.19
N GLU A 577 -10.77 18.72 22.63
CA GLU A 577 -10.58 19.12 24.03
C GLU A 577 -11.82 18.70 24.85
N ARG A 578 -11.58 18.08 26.01
CA ARG A 578 -12.61 17.34 26.77
C ARG A 578 -12.49 17.47 28.29
N GLY A 579 -11.77 18.49 28.73
CA GLY A 579 -11.45 18.82 30.11
C GLY A 579 -10.25 18.09 30.66
N ILE A 580 -9.53 18.81 31.53
CA ILE A 580 -8.40 18.34 32.31
C ILE A 580 -8.78 18.15 33.78
N ARG A 581 -8.07 17.26 34.46
CA ARG A 581 -8.21 17.02 35.88
C ARG A 581 -7.49 18.12 36.65
N THR A 582 -8.22 18.75 37.55
CA THR A 582 -7.69 19.77 38.46
C THR A 582 -8.07 19.40 39.90
N PHE A 583 -7.90 20.34 40.83
CA PHE A 583 -8.40 20.21 42.20
C PHE A 583 -9.91 20.48 42.32
N GLU A 584 -10.54 21.03 41.28
CA GLU A 584 -11.98 21.32 41.26
C GLU A 584 -12.80 20.02 41.22
N SER A 585 -13.89 19.97 41.98
CA SER A 585 -14.74 18.78 42.15
C SER A 585 -16.20 19.00 41.76
N ALA A 586 -16.63 20.24 41.50
CA ALA A 586 -17.98 20.58 41.05
C ALA A 586 -18.28 20.08 39.63
N THR A 587 -17.25 19.83 38.82
CA THR A 587 -17.34 19.21 37.50
C THR A 587 -16.42 18.01 37.42
N ARG A 588 -16.76 17.05 36.54
CA ARG A 588 -15.96 15.84 36.33
C ARG A 588 -14.53 16.15 35.87
N ASN A 589 -14.40 17.18 35.02
CA ASN A 589 -13.13 17.76 34.59
C ASN A 589 -13.32 19.29 34.54
N THR A 590 -12.23 20.05 34.50
CA THR A 590 -12.25 21.47 34.18
C THR A 590 -12.07 21.62 32.68
N LEU A 591 -13.10 22.10 31.97
CA LEU A 591 -13.03 22.30 30.52
C LEU A 591 -12.10 23.48 30.18
N ASP A 592 -10.98 23.19 29.54
CA ASP A 592 -9.96 24.18 29.21
C ASP A 592 -10.25 24.85 27.87
N LEU A 593 -11.13 25.85 27.87
CA LEU A 593 -11.44 26.63 26.67
C LEU A 593 -10.24 27.47 26.18
N SER A 594 -9.27 27.75 27.06
CA SER A 594 -8.06 28.49 26.69
C SER A 594 -7.15 27.70 25.75
N ALA A 595 -7.28 26.37 25.71
CA ALA A 595 -6.56 25.51 24.78
C ALA A 595 -6.87 25.84 23.31
N VAL A 596 -8.09 26.29 22.98
CA VAL A 596 -8.51 26.58 21.59
C VAL A 596 -7.64 27.65 20.92
N PRO A 597 -7.54 28.89 21.45
CA PRO A 597 -6.69 29.92 20.84
C PRO A 597 -5.21 29.55 20.85
N VAL A 598 -4.72 28.89 21.91
CA VAL A 598 -3.33 28.40 21.96
C VAL A 598 -3.07 27.40 20.84
N LEU A 599 -4.00 26.49 20.56
CA LEU A 599 -3.86 25.52 19.48
C LEU A 599 -3.94 26.20 18.12
N HIS A 600 -4.79 27.20 17.92
CA HIS A 600 -4.83 27.97 16.67
C HIS A 600 -3.48 28.63 16.36
N GLU A 601 -2.75 29.12 17.36
CA GLU A 601 -1.42 29.68 17.15
C GLU A 601 -0.38 28.60 16.81
N ARG A 602 -0.52 27.41 17.40
CA ARG A 602 0.56 26.41 17.44
C ARG A 602 0.43 25.31 16.40
N THR A 603 -0.78 24.97 15.98
CA THR A 603 -1.04 23.88 15.03
C THR A 603 -2.04 24.31 13.98
N HIS A 604 -1.91 23.71 12.79
CA HIS A 604 -2.85 23.83 11.69
C HIS A 604 -4.02 22.83 11.80
N LEU A 605 -4.03 21.93 12.78
CA LEU A 605 -5.09 20.93 12.94
C LEU A 605 -6.40 21.55 13.47
N PRO A 606 -7.57 21.06 13.01
CA PRO A 606 -8.85 21.51 13.53
C PRO A 606 -9.05 21.08 14.99
N VAL A 607 -9.65 21.97 15.77
CA VAL A 607 -9.92 21.81 17.21
C VAL A 607 -11.42 21.87 17.49
N ILE A 608 -11.97 20.83 18.11
CA ILE A 608 -13.36 20.75 18.57
C ILE A 608 -13.43 20.55 20.09
N ILE A 609 -14.63 20.68 20.67
CA ILE A 609 -14.86 20.57 22.11
C ILE A 609 -15.88 19.48 22.45
N ASP A 610 -15.62 18.69 23.50
CA ASP A 610 -16.58 17.77 24.12
C ASP A 610 -17.10 18.37 25.44
N PRO A 611 -18.24 19.09 25.42
CA PRO A 611 -18.81 19.71 26.62
C PRO A 611 -19.48 18.70 27.56
N SER A 612 -19.88 17.53 27.05
CA SER A 612 -20.50 16.45 27.83
C SER A 612 -19.50 15.85 28.80
N HIS A 613 -18.40 15.29 28.30
CA HIS A 613 -17.34 14.73 29.16
C HIS A 613 -16.51 15.82 29.85
N GLY A 614 -16.39 16.99 29.22
CA GLY A 614 -15.71 18.16 29.76
C GLY A 614 -16.23 18.54 31.14
N THR A 615 -17.55 18.46 31.34
CA THR A 615 -18.19 18.85 32.59
C THR A 615 -18.72 17.67 33.39
N GLY A 616 -19.13 16.59 32.72
CA GLY A 616 -19.81 15.45 33.33
C GLY A 616 -21.22 15.79 33.86
N ASN A 617 -21.83 16.89 33.43
CA ASN A 617 -23.15 17.31 33.91
C ASN A 617 -24.00 17.91 32.79
N ARG A 618 -25.18 17.32 32.53
CA ARG A 618 -26.08 17.74 31.44
C ARG A 618 -26.46 19.22 31.49
N ARG A 619 -26.55 19.83 32.68
CA ARG A 619 -26.89 21.26 32.85
C ARG A 619 -25.85 22.20 32.25
N TYR A 620 -24.60 21.75 32.16
CA TYR A 620 -23.49 22.57 31.67
C TYR A 620 -23.16 22.35 30.19
N VAL A 621 -23.78 21.34 29.56
CA VAL A 621 -23.55 21.04 28.13
C VAL A 621 -23.91 22.24 27.26
N ALA A 622 -25.10 22.82 27.43
CA ALA A 622 -25.54 23.94 26.61
C ALA A 622 -24.69 25.23 26.78
N PRO A 623 -24.44 25.74 28.00
CA PRO A 623 -23.61 26.93 28.15
C PRO A 623 -22.16 26.70 27.69
N MET A 624 -21.57 25.53 27.94
CA MET A 624 -20.20 25.24 27.49
C MET A 624 -20.12 25.08 25.96
N SER A 625 -21.16 24.56 25.32
CA SER A 625 -21.25 24.50 23.85
C SER A 625 -21.24 25.89 23.21
N ARG A 626 -21.96 26.85 23.80
CA ARG A 626 -21.96 28.25 23.33
C ARG A 626 -20.60 28.90 23.54
N ALA A 627 -19.98 28.66 24.69
CA ALA A 627 -18.64 29.16 24.98
C ALA A 627 -17.58 28.58 24.02
N ALA A 628 -17.67 27.29 23.70
CA ALA A 628 -16.81 26.63 22.73
C ALA A 628 -16.92 27.27 21.32
N ARG A 629 -18.14 27.55 20.85
CA ARG A 629 -18.34 28.31 19.60
C ARG A 629 -17.75 29.70 19.68
N ALA A 630 -18.00 30.43 20.77
CA ALA A 630 -17.55 31.80 20.94
C ALA A 630 -16.01 31.94 21.02
N VAL A 631 -15.32 30.96 21.61
CA VAL A 631 -13.85 30.93 21.67
C VAL A 631 -13.21 30.50 20.34
N GLY A 632 -14.03 30.10 19.35
CA GLY A 632 -13.59 29.77 18.01
C GLY A 632 -13.30 28.29 17.78
N SER A 633 -13.87 27.34 18.56
CA SER A 633 -13.73 25.93 18.19
C SER A 633 -14.40 25.63 16.85
N HIS A 634 -13.88 24.66 16.11
CA HIS A 634 -14.39 24.23 14.80
C HIS A 634 -15.61 23.30 14.92
N GLY A 635 -16.06 23.01 16.14
CA GLY A 635 -17.16 22.08 16.36
C GLY A 635 -17.32 21.57 17.78
N LEU A 636 -18.28 20.64 17.92
CA LEU A 636 -18.70 20.01 19.16
C LEU A 636 -18.89 18.49 19.03
N LEU A 637 -18.63 17.76 20.11
CA LEU A 637 -18.98 16.35 20.27
C LEU A 637 -19.90 16.19 21.49
N ILE A 638 -21.17 15.85 21.28
CA ILE A 638 -22.22 15.92 22.31
C ILE A 638 -22.88 14.55 22.53
N GLU A 639 -23.13 14.21 23.79
CA GLU A 639 -23.89 13.02 24.16
C GLU A 639 -25.40 13.29 24.20
N VAL A 640 -26.14 12.53 23.41
CA VAL A 640 -27.60 12.64 23.28
C VAL A 640 -28.21 11.25 23.45
N HIS A 641 -29.21 11.14 24.33
CA HIS A 641 -29.92 9.88 24.58
C HIS A 641 -31.44 10.14 24.58
N PRO A 642 -32.30 9.22 24.10
CA PRO A 642 -33.75 9.40 24.13
C PRO A 642 -34.28 9.51 25.56
N GLU A 643 -33.71 8.72 26.47
CA GLU A 643 -34.08 8.66 27.88
C GLU A 643 -32.81 8.71 28.75
N PRO A 644 -32.21 9.88 29.00
CA PRO A 644 -30.90 9.96 29.66
C PRO A 644 -30.85 9.30 31.04
N ASP A 645 -31.96 9.30 31.79
CA ASP A 645 -32.02 8.77 33.16
C ASP A 645 -31.98 7.23 33.24
N THR A 646 -32.29 6.55 32.14
CA THR A 646 -32.25 5.07 32.03
C THR A 646 -31.07 4.57 31.19
N ALA A 647 -30.19 5.46 30.72
CA ALA A 647 -29.06 5.11 29.88
C ALA A 647 -28.09 4.15 30.60
N LEU A 648 -27.57 3.16 29.86
CA LEU A 648 -26.63 2.16 30.38
C LEU A 648 -25.23 2.75 30.62
N SER A 649 -24.98 3.99 30.18
CA SER A 649 -23.70 4.69 30.32
C SER A 649 -23.85 6.21 30.35
N ASP A 650 -23.10 6.86 31.24
CA ASP A 650 -22.90 8.31 31.29
C ASP A 650 -24.23 9.12 31.26
N ALA A 651 -25.23 8.62 32.00
CA ALA A 651 -26.56 9.21 32.16
C ALA A 651 -26.51 10.70 32.61
N ASP A 652 -25.60 11.03 33.53
CA ASP A 652 -25.52 12.37 34.14
C ASP A 652 -25.16 13.49 33.15
N GLN A 653 -24.44 13.16 32.07
CA GLN A 653 -23.92 14.12 31.10
C GLN A 653 -24.63 14.08 29.74
N SER A 654 -25.48 13.07 29.52
CA SER A 654 -26.31 12.96 28.32
C SER A 654 -27.50 13.93 28.40
N ILE A 655 -27.75 14.64 27.30
CA ILE A 655 -28.95 15.48 27.14
C ILE A 655 -30.03 14.73 26.35
N ASP A 656 -31.29 15.07 26.56
CA ASP A 656 -32.39 14.50 25.79
C ASP A 656 -32.54 15.15 24.40
N HIS A 657 -33.43 14.60 23.56
CA HIS A 657 -33.68 15.10 22.21
C HIS A 657 -34.17 16.55 22.18
N ALA A 658 -35.02 16.96 23.12
CA ALA A 658 -35.58 18.31 23.17
C ALA A 658 -34.52 19.34 23.59
N GLN A 659 -33.69 18.97 24.57
CA GLN A 659 -32.53 19.76 25.00
C GLN A 659 -31.51 19.93 23.87
N PHE A 660 -31.24 18.87 23.10
CA PHE A 660 -30.35 18.96 21.94
C PHE A 660 -30.90 19.89 20.86
N ALA A 661 -32.18 19.76 20.51
CA ALA A 661 -32.83 20.66 19.54
C ALA A 661 -32.79 22.13 20.00
N ALA A 662 -33.06 22.40 21.28
CA ALA A 662 -32.97 23.74 21.85
C ALA A 662 -31.53 24.30 21.84
N LEU A 663 -30.54 23.44 22.08
CA LEU A 663 -29.13 23.80 21.97
C LEU A 663 -28.76 24.19 20.53
N MET A 664 -29.08 23.35 19.55
CA MET A 664 -28.77 23.60 18.14
C MET A 664 -29.41 24.90 17.62
N ALA A 665 -30.67 25.15 17.99
CA ALA A 665 -31.34 26.43 17.69
C ALA A 665 -30.61 27.64 18.29
N GLY A 666 -30.01 27.48 19.46
CA GLY A 666 -29.22 28.50 20.14
C GLY A 666 -27.80 28.70 19.60
N LEU A 667 -27.25 27.72 18.87
CA LEU A 667 -25.94 27.82 18.21
C LEU A 667 -26.03 28.42 16.80
N SER A 668 -27.22 28.45 16.21
CA SER A 668 -27.48 29.00 14.87
C SER A 668 -27.64 30.53 14.86
N ARG A 669 -27.70 31.15 16.04
CA ARG A 669 -27.74 32.60 16.27
C ARG A 669 -26.35 33.07 16.67
#